data_AF-A0AAE3RW60-F1
#
_entry.id   AF-A0AAE3RW60-F1
#
_cell.length_a   1.000
_cell.length_b   1.000
_cell.length_c   1.000
_cell.angle_alpha   90.00
_cell.angle_beta   90.00
_cell.angle_gamma   90.00
#
_symmetry.space_group_name_H-M   'P 1'
#
loop_
_entity.id
_entity.type
_entity.pdbx_description
1 polymer ?
#
loop_
_entity_poly.entity_id
_entity_poly.type
_entity_poly.pdbx_seq_one_letter_code
_entity_poly.pdbx_strand_id
1 'polypeptide(L)'
;MSFNAKDMTQGGQIASMRIRMFSQIANIIVYCLVILFGIIVAITLSVKLTWQTFVNGMVYYWCQTLAPMRDIFKSQPVYTIRYYGHELKYNAQQILQDKYIQWCADQVWTAFILAAIIAAVVCVITFFVTTWILGHQGKQQSEDEITGGRQLTDDPKAVAKMLRRDGLASDIKIGELPLIKDSEIQNFCLHGTVGAGKSEVIRRLMNYARQRGDMVIVYDRSCEFVKSYYDPATDKILNPLDARCAAWDLWRECLTQPDFDNVSNTLIPMGTKEDPFWQGSGRTIFAEAAYLMRNDKDRSYSKLVDTLLSIKIEKLRSYLKNSPAANLVEEKIEKTAISIRAVLTNYVKAIRYLQGIENNGESFTIRDWMRGVREDGKNGWLFISSNADTHASLKPVISMWLSIAIRGLLAMGENRNRRVWIFADELPTLHKLPDLVEILPEARKFGGCYVIGIQSYAQLEDIYGQKPAETLFDVLNTRAFFRSPSRNIAEFAAGEIGEKEILKASEQYSYGVDPVRDGTSVGKDMERVTLVSYSDVQTLPDLSCYVTLPGPYPAVKMALKYQQRPKVAPEFIPRTIDGKAEERLNAALAAREHESRSIAMLFEPDADVVAPEGGAENVGQPQQPQQPQQPQQPQQPQQPQQLTPAPRAADAASVAGAAGAGGVEPELKTKAEEAEQLPPGISESGEVVDMAAWEAWQAEQDELSPQERQRREEVNINVHRAPEKDLEPGGYI
;
A
#
# COMPACT_ATOMS: atom_id res chain seq x y z
N MET A 1 -10.05 23.97 28.75
CA MET A 1 -10.32 22.62 29.30
C MET A 1 -11.59 22.73 30.14
N SER A 2 -12.73 22.21 29.68
CA SER A 2 -13.93 22.11 30.52
C SER A 2 -13.76 20.91 31.45
N PHE A 3 -14.06 21.11 32.73
CA PHE A 3 -13.97 20.06 33.74
C PHE A 3 -15.21 19.16 33.61
N ASN A 4 -15.05 17.99 33.01
CA ASN A 4 -16.14 17.03 32.84
C ASN A 4 -16.25 16.16 34.10
N ALA A 5 -17.32 16.33 34.87
CA ALA A 5 -17.53 15.62 36.14
C ALA A 5 -17.53 14.09 35.98
N LYS A 6 -17.89 13.59 34.79
CA LYS A 6 -17.83 12.17 34.43
C LYS A 6 -16.40 11.62 34.41
N ASP A 7 -15.45 12.40 33.91
CA ASP A 7 -14.04 12.00 33.82
C ASP A 7 -13.41 11.96 35.23
N MET A 8 -13.85 12.86 36.13
CA MET A 8 -13.42 12.87 37.53
C MET A 8 -13.94 11.65 38.32
N THR A 9 -15.21 11.28 38.15
CA THR A 9 -15.78 10.13 38.86
C THR A 9 -15.23 8.81 38.33
N GLN A 10 -15.06 8.68 37.01
CA GLN A 10 -14.40 7.51 36.40
C GLN A 10 -12.94 7.39 36.83
N GLY A 11 -12.17 8.49 36.77
CA GLY A 11 -10.79 8.51 37.24
C GLY A 11 -10.65 8.19 38.73
N GLY A 12 -11.56 8.70 39.56
CA GLY A 12 -11.61 8.42 40.99
C GLY A 12 -11.92 6.96 41.33
N GLN A 13 -12.84 6.32 40.59
CA GLN A 13 -13.16 4.91 40.73
C GLN A 13 -11.97 4.01 40.35
N ILE A 14 -11.33 4.28 39.21
CA ILE A 14 -10.13 3.55 38.76
C ILE A 14 -9.00 3.67 39.80
N ALA A 15 -8.75 4.88 40.31
CA ALA A 15 -7.72 5.12 41.31
C ALA A 15 -7.99 4.39 42.63
N SER A 16 -9.23 4.46 43.15
CA SER A 16 -9.65 3.74 44.35
C SER A 16 -9.47 2.22 44.19
N MET A 17 -9.84 1.67 43.04
CA MET A 17 -9.69 0.23 42.75
C MET A 17 -8.20 -0.18 42.73
N ARG A 18 -7.34 0.57 42.02
CA ARG A 18 -5.89 0.31 41.99
C ARG A 18 -5.24 0.36 43.36
N ILE A 19 -5.64 1.33 44.21
CA ILE A 19 -5.14 1.43 45.60
C ILE A 19 -5.57 0.21 46.43
N ARG A 20 -6.82 -0.27 46.28
CA ARG A 20 -7.28 -1.47 46.99
C ARG A 20 -6.52 -2.72 46.54
N MET A 21 -6.37 -2.95 45.24
CA MET A 21 -5.61 -4.09 44.71
C MET A 21 -4.15 -4.05 45.16
N PHE A 22 -3.52 -2.88 45.13
CA PHE A 22 -2.17 -2.69 45.64
C PHE A 22 -2.07 -3.01 47.14
N SER A 23 -3.02 -2.52 47.95
CA SER A 23 -3.06 -2.77 49.40
C SER A 23 -3.25 -4.25 49.73
N GLN A 24 -4.09 -4.97 48.98
CA GLN A 24 -4.28 -6.42 49.14
C GLN A 24 -2.98 -7.19 48.85
N ILE A 25 -2.33 -6.91 47.72
CA ILE A 25 -1.07 -7.56 47.35
C ILE A 25 0.04 -7.20 48.35
N ALA A 26 0.13 -5.94 48.76
CA ALA A 26 1.09 -5.48 49.76
C ALA A 26 0.89 -6.21 51.10
N ASN A 27 -0.36 -6.38 51.55
CA ASN A 27 -0.66 -7.11 52.78
C ASN A 27 -0.25 -8.59 52.69
N ILE A 28 -0.47 -9.26 51.55
CA ILE A 28 -0.01 -10.64 51.34
C ILE A 28 1.50 -10.72 51.37
N ILE A 29 2.20 -9.81 50.69
CA ILE A 29 3.68 -9.76 50.69
C ILE A 29 4.21 -9.55 52.11
N VAL A 30 3.64 -8.60 52.85
CA VAL A 30 4.03 -8.33 54.25
C VAL A 30 3.80 -9.58 55.13
N TYR A 31 2.66 -10.25 54.98
CA TYR A 31 2.35 -11.47 55.72
C TYR A 31 3.37 -12.60 55.44
N CYS A 32 3.69 -12.83 54.16
CA CYS A 32 4.72 -13.80 53.77
C CYS A 32 6.10 -13.44 54.33
N LEU A 33 6.47 -12.15 54.32
CA LEU A 33 7.74 -11.68 54.89
C LEU A 33 7.80 -11.86 56.41
N VAL A 34 6.69 -11.67 57.13
CA VAL A 34 6.62 -11.92 58.59
C VAL A 34 6.78 -13.40 58.91
N ILE A 35 6.15 -14.29 58.14
CA ILE A 35 6.33 -15.74 58.30
C ILE A 35 7.79 -16.14 58.01
N LEU A 36 8.36 -15.63 56.91
CA LEU A 36 9.76 -15.87 56.55
C LEU A 36 10.72 -15.40 57.66
N PHE A 37 10.47 -14.20 58.21
CA PHE A 37 11.22 -13.66 59.33
C PHE A 37 11.18 -14.59 60.55
N GLY A 38 9.98 -15.06 60.93
CA GLY A 38 9.80 -16.00 62.04
C GLY A 38 10.54 -17.33 61.84
N ILE A 39 10.50 -17.89 60.62
CA ILE A 39 11.21 -19.13 60.27
C ILE A 39 12.72 -18.95 60.37
N ILE A 40 13.28 -17.88 59.81
CA ILE A 40 14.72 -17.61 59.85
C ILE A 40 15.19 -17.42 61.29
N VAL A 41 14.41 -16.70 62.12
CA VAL A 41 14.72 -16.52 63.53
C VAL A 41 14.72 -17.87 64.26
N ALA A 42 13.69 -18.70 64.07
CA ALA A 42 13.60 -20.01 64.71
C ALA A 42 14.75 -20.96 64.31
N ILE A 43 15.12 -20.99 63.02
CA ILE A 43 16.23 -21.80 62.51
C ILE A 43 17.56 -21.29 63.10
N THR A 44 17.80 -19.99 63.07
CA THR A 44 19.06 -19.40 63.56
C THR A 44 19.25 -19.65 65.06
N LEU A 45 18.17 -19.51 65.85
CA LEU A 45 18.20 -19.83 67.28
C LEU A 45 18.45 -21.32 67.53
N SER A 46 17.83 -22.21 66.75
CA SER A 46 18.01 -23.66 66.88
C SER A 46 19.43 -24.13 66.52
N VAL A 47 20.09 -23.47 65.58
CA VAL A 47 21.48 -23.77 65.18
C VAL A 47 22.50 -23.19 66.16
N LYS A 48 22.23 -22.02 66.73
CA LYS A 48 23.19 -21.31 67.61
C LYS A 48 23.11 -21.72 69.07
N LEU A 49 21.95 -22.17 69.55
CA LEU A 49 21.72 -22.48 70.95
C LEU A 49 21.39 -23.96 71.12
N THR A 50 21.97 -24.58 72.15
CA THR A 50 21.47 -25.88 72.61
C THR A 50 20.13 -25.70 73.32
N TRP A 51 19.29 -26.74 73.29
CA TRP A 51 17.97 -26.71 73.93
C TRP A 51 18.03 -26.32 75.41
N GLN A 52 19.05 -26.77 76.12
CA GLN A 52 19.29 -26.42 77.53
C GLN A 52 19.57 -24.92 77.74
N THR A 53 20.46 -24.34 76.93
CA THR A 53 20.80 -22.90 77.01
C THR A 53 19.60 -22.03 76.69
N PHE A 54 18.80 -22.43 75.69
CA PHE A 54 17.58 -21.72 75.31
C PHE A 54 16.55 -21.73 76.45
N VAL A 55 16.21 -22.91 77.00
CA VAL A 55 15.22 -23.03 78.09
C VAL A 55 15.67 -22.28 79.34
N ASN A 56 16.93 -22.42 79.74
CA ASN A 56 17.44 -21.74 80.94
C ASN A 56 17.49 -20.21 80.77
N GLY A 57 17.86 -19.72 79.58
CA GLY A 57 17.82 -18.28 79.25
C GLY A 57 16.39 -17.72 79.17
N MET A 58 15.43 -18.50 78.66
CA MET A 58 14.01 -18.11 78.66
C MET A 58 13.42 -18.05 80.07
N VAL A 59 13.81 -18.98 80.94
CA VAL A 59 13.42 -18.98 82.37
C VAL A 59 13.98 -17.73 83.08
N TYR A 60 15.19 -17.29 82.75
CA TYR A 60 15.73 -16.02 83.25
C TYR A 60 14.87 -14.83 82.86
N TYR A 61 14.54 -14.69 81.57
CA TYR A 61 13.69 -13.59 81.09
C TYR A 61 12.28 -13.65 81.67
N TRP A 62 11.71 -14.85 81.84
CA TRP A 62 10.43 -15.05 82.52
C TRP A 62 10.47 -14.61 83.99
N CYS A 63 11.53 -14.94 84.72
CA CYS A 63 11.72 -14.48 86.09
C CYS A 63 11.95 -12.96 86.15
N GLN A 64 12.61 -12.39 85.14
CA GLN A 64 12.86 -10.95 85.03
C GLN A 64 11.59 -10.16 84.76
N THR A 65 10.69 -10.64 83.90
CA THR A 65 9.39 -9.99 83.63
C THR A 65 8.45 -10.09 84.84
N LEU A 66 8.54 -11.16 85.62
CA LEU A 66 7.75 -11.35 86.85
C LEU A 66 8.36 -10.68 88.09
N ALA A 67 9.61 -10.21 88.03
CA ALA A 67 10.29 -9.56 89.14
C ALA A 67 9.51 -8.38 89.77
N PRO A 68 8.79 -7.53 89.02
CA PRO A 68 7.98 -6.44 89.59
C PRO A 68 6.68 -6.92 90.25
N MET A 69 6.15 -8.09 89.88
CA MET A 69 4.91 -8.66 90.44
C MET A 69 5.17 -9.60 91.62
N ARG A 70 6.42 -9.69 92.06
CA ARG A 70 6.89 -10.61 93.09
C ARG A 70 6.18 -10.44 94.45
N ASP A 71 5.86 -9.21 94.84
CA ASP A 71 5.25 -8.91 96.14
C ASP A 71 3.76 -9.26 96.22
N ILE A 72 3.16 -9.64 95.09
CA ILE A 72 1.74 -10.02 94.97
C ILE A 72 1.55 -11.53 95.24
N PHE A 73 2.59 -12.35 95.07
CA PHE A 73 2.51 -13.80 95.23
C PHE A 73 2.74 -14.27 96.68
N LYS A 74 1.75 -14.96 97.27
CA LYS A 74 1.83 -15.55 98.64
C LYS A 74 2.84 -16.69 98.77
N SER A 75 3.13 -17.41 97.69
CA SER A 75 4.15 -18.46 97.63
C SER A 75 5.04 -18.25 96.42
N GLN A 76 6.36 -18.31 96.63
CA GLN A 76 7.30 -18.06 95.55
C GLN A 76 7.39 -19.29 94.64
N PRO A 77 7.20 -19.13 93.32
CA PRO A 77 7.31 -20.24 92.39
C PRO A 77 8.75 -20.75 92.34
N VAL A 78 8.90 -22.07 92.42
CA VAL A 78 10.18 -22.78 92.28
C VAL A 78 10.29 -23.28 90.85
N TYR A 79 11.35 -22.90 90.15
CA TYR A 79 11.61 -23.34 88.78
C TYR A 79 12.69 -24.42 88.77
N THR A 80 12.47 -25.45 87.94
CA THR A 80 13.44 -26.53 87.73
C THR A 80 14.37 -26.15 86.58
N ILE A 81 15.66 -26.02 86.88
CA ILE A 81 16.72 -25.72 85.91
C ILE A 81 17.51 -27.00 85.65
N ARG A 82 17.73 -27.29 84.37
CA ARG A 82 18.54 -28.43 83.94
C ARG A 82 19.98 -27.98 83.71
N TYR A 83 20.90 -28.59 84.45
CA TYR A 83 22.34 -28.33 84.35
C TYR A 83 23.07 -29.65 84.12
N TYR A 84 23.47 -29.92 82.88
CA TYR A 84 24.30 -31.08 82.51
C TYR A 84 23.82 -32.42 83.12
N GLY A 85 22.52 -32.71 83.01
CA GLY A 85 21.91 -33.96 83.51
C GLY A 85 21.40 -33.91 84.96
N HIS A 86 21.63 -32.82 85.70
CA HIS A 86 21.09 -32.61 87.04
C HIS A 86 19.93 -31.59 87.05
N GLU A 87 18.87 -31.88 87.80
CA GLU A 87 17.72 -30.98 87.99
C GLU A 87 17.88 -30.19 89.29
N LEU A 88 18.11 -28.88 89.15
CA LEU A 88 18.28 -27.94 90.27
C LEU A 88 17.01 -27.12 90.44
N LYS A 89 16.48 -27.06 91.67
CA LYS A 89 15.30 -26.28 92.01
C LYS A 89 15.72 -24.93 92.58
N TYR A 90 15.50 -23.86 91.82
CA TYR A 90 15.81 -22.51 92.25
C TYR A 90 14.56 -21.65 92.41
N ASN A 91 14.63 -20.72 93.34
CA ASN A 91 13.66 -19.64 93.48
C ASN A 91 14.00 -18.49 92.51
N ALA A 92 13.01 -17.70 92.08
CA ALA A 92 13.16 -16.61 91.12
C ALA A 92 14.33 -15.65 91.44
N GLN A 93 14.59 -15.37 92.73
CA GLN A 93 15.73 -14.51 93.13
C GLN A 93 17.09 -15.17 92.91
N GLN A 94 17.20 -16.48 93.14
CA GLN A 94 18.44 -17.23 92.93
C GLN A 94 18.74 -17.33 91.43
N ILE A 95 17.69 -17.47 90.61
CA ILE A 95 17.80 -17.51 89.14
C ILE A 95 18.35 -16.19 88.58
N LEU A 96 17.89 -15.06 89.11
CA LEU A 96 18.34 -13.73 88.67
C LEU A 96 19.76 -13.37 89.14
N GLN A 97 20.29 -14.05 90.16
CA GLN A 97 21.64 -13.81 90.71
C GLN A 97 22.68 -14.84 90.22
N ASP A 98 22.25 -15.92 89.57
CA ASP A 98 23.13 -16.98 89.08
C ASP A 98 23.86 -16.55 87.80
N LYS A 99 25.21 -16.59 87.85
CA LYS A 99 26.08 -16.19 86.74
C LYS A 99 25.92 -17.06 85.49
N TYR A 100 25.65 -18.36 85.65
CA TYR A 100 25.46 -19.27 84.52
C TYR A 100 24.13 -18.98 83.80
N ILE A 101 23.08 -18.71 84.57
CA ILE A 101 21.76 -18.40 84.01
C ILE A 101 21.76 -17.03 83.33
N GLN A 102 22.43 -16.04 83.92
CA GLN A 102 22.70 -14.75 83.28
C GLN A 102 23.48 -14.92 81.97
N TRP A 103 24.51 -15.76 81.96
CA TRP A 103 25.24 -16.09 80.73
C TRP A 103 24.34 -16.76 79.68
N CYS A 104 23.47 -17.71 80.06
CA CYS A 104 22.50 -18.30 79.15
C CYS A 104 21.52 -17.26 78.57
N ALA A 105 21.09 -16.29 79.38
CA ALA A 105 20.25 -15.19 78.94
C ALA A 105 20.97 -14.28 77.94
N ASP A 106 22.23 -13.90 78.21
CA ASP A 106 23.06 -13.11 77.30
C ASP A 106 23.28 -13.85 75.96
N GLN A 107 23.46 -15.17 75.99
CA GLN A 107 23.55 -15.98 74.77
C GLN A 107 22.24 -16.01 73.99
N VAL A 108 21.09 -16.14 74.67
CA VAL A 108 19.77 -16.07 74.02
C VAL A 108 19.55 -14.70 73.37
N TRP A 109 19.92 -13.62 74.05
CA TRP A 109 19.77 -12.25 73.57
C TRP A 109 20.65 -11.93 72.37
N THR A 110 21.94 -12.27 72.45
CA THR A 110 22.90 -12.04 71.37
C THR A 110 22.57 -12.90 70.14
N ALA A 111 22.15 -14.15 70.34
CA ALA A 111 21.66 -15.00 69.26
C ALA A 111 20.36 -14.48 68.63
N PHE A 112 19.43 -13.93 69.44
CA PHE A 112 18.21 -13.30 68.94
C PHE A 112 18.49 -12.05 68.10
N ILE A 113 19.37 -11.16 68.57
CA ILE A 113 19.77 -9.96 67.80
C ILE A 113 20.42 -10.36 66.48
N LEU A 114 21.36 -11.31 66.50
CA LEU A 114 21.99 -11.81 65.28
C LEU A 114 20.96 -12.40 64.32
N ALA A 115 20.03 -13.23 64.83
CA ALA A 115 18.96 -13.83 64.06
C ALA A 115 18.01 -12.77 63.46
N ALA A 116 17.67 -11.73 64.22
CA ALA A 116 16.84 -10.63 63.76
C ALA A 116 17.53 -9.80 62.65
N ILE A 117 18.83 -9.55 62.75
CA ILE A 117 19.60 -8.85 61.70
C ILE A 117 19.64 -9.70 60.42
N ILE A 118 19.96 -10.99 60.53
CA ILE A 118 20.00 -11.89 59.37
C ILE A 118 18.61 -11.97 58.72
N ALA A 119 17.56 -12.18 59.51
CA ALA A 119 16.20 -12.24 59.01
C ALA A 119 15.76 -10.92 58.36
N ALA A 120 16.10 -9.76 58.94
CA ALA A 120 15.80 -8.46 58.36
C ALA A 120 16.49 -8.25 57.01
N VAL A 121 17.79 -8.57 56.90
CA VAL A 121 18.54 -8.46 55.64
C VAL A 121 17.93 -9.36 54.56
N VAL A 122 17.62 -10.62 54.90
CA VAL A 122 17.00 -11.56 53.96
C VAL A 122 15.62 -11.06 53.52
N CYS A 123 14.76 -10.64 54.44
CA CYS A 123 13.43 -10.11 54.11
C CYS A 123 13.50 -8.87 53.21
N VAL A 124 14.45 -7.95 53.45
CA VAL A 124 14.65 -6.77 52.59
C VAL A 124 15.07 -7.18 51.17
N ILE A 125 16.02 -8.11 51.03
CA ILE A 125 16.44 -8.61 49.71
C ILE A 125 15.26 -9.30 49.01
N THR A 126 14.54 -10.18 49.71
CA THR A 126 13.36 -10.88 49.16
C THR A 126 12.28 -9.91 48.73
N PHE A 127 12.05 -8.83 49.48
CA PHE A 127 11.10 -7.78 49.10
C PHE A 127 11.50 -7.13 47.78
N PHE A 128 12.74 -6.64 47.66
CA PHE A 128 13.21 -6.00 46.42
C PHE A 128 13.17 -6.93 45.21
N VAL A 129 13.58 -8.19 45.38
CA VAL A 129 13.53 -9.19 44.31
C VAL A 129 12.09 -9.47 43.89
N THR A 130 11.18 -9.65 44.85
CA THR A 130 9.76 -9.88 44.56
C THR A 130 9.13 -8.70 43.84
N THR A 131 9.39 -7.48 44.30
CA THR A 131 8.90 -6.26 43.64
C THR A 131 9.47 -6.11 42.22
N TRP A 132 10.75 -6.43 42.01
CA TRP A 132 11.37 -6.38 40.69
C TRP A 132 10.78 -7.41 39.73
N ILE A 133 10.58 -8.67 40.18
CA ILE A 133 9.97 -9.73 39.37
C ILE A 133 8.52 -9.37 39.01
N LEU A 134 7.72 -8.95 39.99
CA LEU A 134 6.32 -8.55 39.75
C LEU A 134 6.24 -7.36 38.80
N GLY A 135 7.13 -6.37 38.95
CA GLY A 135 7.21 -5.22 38.04
C GLY A 135 7.60 -5.61 36.61
N HIS A 136 8.54 -6.54 36.45
CA HIS A 136 8.96 -7.02 35.14
C HIS A 136 7.89 -7.87 34.46
N GLN A 137 7.23 -8.77 35.20
CA GLN A 137 6.11 -9.57 34.69
C GLN A 137 4.90 -8.71 34.33
N GLY A 138 4.57 -7.72 35.17
CA GLY A 138 3.51 -6.76 34.88
C GLY A 138 3.80 -5.98 33.60
N LYS A 139 5.05 -5.53 33.41
CA LYS A 139 5.47 -4.84 32.19
C LYS A 139 5.29 -5.71 30.94
N GLN A 140 5.75 -6.97 30.98
CA GLN A 140 5.64 -7.90 29.84
C GLN A 140 4.18 -8.24 29.46
N GLN A 141 3.27 -8.27 30.44
CA GLN A 141 1.84 -8.50 30.17
C GLN A 141 1.13 -7.25 29.66
N SER A 142 1.59 -6.06 30.04
CA SER A 142 1.04 -4.77 29.61
C SER A 142 1.56 -4.27 28.27
N GLU A 143 2.68 -4.79 27.78
CA GLU A 143 3.28 -4.36 26.51
C GLU A 143 2.63 -5.08 25.32
N ASP A 144 2.34 -4.30 24.28
CA ASP A 144 1.90 -4.83 23.00
C ASP A 144 3.00 -5.70 22.40
N GLU A 145 2.63 -6.90 21.96
CA GLU A 145 3.56 -7.86 21.40
C GLU A 145 3.37 -7.91 19.88
N ILE A 146 4.43 -7.64 19.12
CA ILE A 146 4.41 -7.74 17.66
C ILE A 146 4.59 -9.21 17.28
N THR A 147 3.54 -9.85 16.80
CA THR A 147 3.54 -11.28 16.45
C THR A 147 3.91 -11.56 15.01
N GLY A 148 3.70 -10.59 14.11
CA GLY A 148 3.90 -10.80 12.69
C GLY A 148 3.83 -9.52 11.85
N GLY A 149 4.08 -9.70 10.55
CA GLY A 149 4.04 -8.61 9.56
C GLY A 149 5.33 -7.82 9.43
N ARG A 150 5.28 -6.76 8.61
CA ARG A 150 6.44 -5.89 8.36
C ARG A 150 6.58 -4.91 9.53
N GLN A 151 7.78 -4.36 9.73
CA GLN A 151 8.03 -3.30 10.71
C GLN A 151 8.27 -1.97 10.01
N LEU A 152 8.02 -0.85 10.70
CA LEU A 152 8.35 0.50 10.24
C LEU A 152 9.45 1.09 11.15
N THR A 153 10.45 1.73 10.55
CA THR A 153 11.49 2.46 11.27
C THR A 153 11.76 3.82 10.64
N ASP A 154 12.05 4.81 11.48
CA ASP A 154 12.49 6.14 11.05
C ASP A 154 14.03 6.26 10.99
N ASP A 155 14.75 5.20 11.34
CA ASP A 155 16.22 5.15 11.30
C ASP A 155 16.74 4.26 10.16
N PRO A 156 17.15 4.87 9.02
CA PRO A 156 17.81 4.15 7.94
C PRO A 156 19.06 3.37 8.37
N LYS A 157 19.77 3.81 9.41
CA LYS A 157 21.03 3.18 9.85
C LYS A 157 20.77 1.83 10.52
N ALA A 158 19.62 1.65 11.18
CA ALA A 158 19.22 0.38 11.74
C ALA A 158 19.12 -0.69 10.64
N VAL A 159 18.42 -0.39 9.54
CA VAL A 159 18.32 -1.29 8.38
C VAL A 159 19.67 -1.45 7.68
N ALA A 160 20.47 -0.38 7.56
CA ALA A 160 21.83 -0.47 7.03
C ALA A 160 22.72 -1.44 7.84
N LYS A 161 22.57 -1.47 9.17
CA LYS A 161 23.29 -2.40 10.05
C LYS A 161 22.81 -3.84 9.86
N MET A 162 21.51 -4.06 9.67
CA MET A 162 20.95 -5.38 9.33
C MET A 162 21.52 -5.88 8.00
N LEU A 163 21.47 -5.06 6.95
CA LEU A 163 22.01 -5.40 5.63
C LEU A 163 23.51 -5.70 5.66
N ARG A 164 24.30 -4.96 6.45
CA ARG A 164 25.73 -5.24 6.64
C ARG A 164 25.98 -6.54 7.38
N ARG A 165 25.20 -6.84 8.42
CA ARG A 165 25.29 -8.09 9.17
C ARG A 165 25.00 -9.29 8.26
N ASP A 166 24.03 -9.13 7.37
CA ASP A 166 23.61 -10.19 6.44
C ASP A 166 24.52 -10.27 5.19
N GLY A 167 25.50 -9.37 5.03
CA GLY A 167 26.41 -9.32 3.87
C GLY A 167 25.75 -8.83 2.57
N LEU A 168 24.57 -8.19 2.67
CA LEU A 168 23.71 -7.79 1.56
C LEU A 168 23.65 -6.27 1.33
N ALA A 169 24.49 -5.47 1.99
CA ALA A 169 24.52 -4.02 1.78
C ALA A 169 25.17 -3.67 0.42
N SER A 170 24.44 -2.98 -0.45
CA SER A 170 24.96 -2.38 -1.69
C SER A 170 25.75 -1.09 -1.40
N ASP A 171 26.63 -0.72 -2.32
CA ASP A 171 27.26 0.60 -2.39
C ASP A 171 26.29 1.70 -2.86
N ILE A 172 25.20 1.34 -3.56
CA ILE A 172 24.12 2.29 -3.90
C ILE A 172 23.27 2.57 -2.67
N LYS A 173 23.02 3.86 -2.41
CA LYS A 173 22.22 4.31 -1.26
C LYS A 173 21.17 5.34 -1.65
N ILE A 174 20.00 5.23 -1.03
CA ILE A 174 18.99 6.30 -1.01
C ILE A 174 19.16 7.04 0.32
N GLY A 175 19.95 8.12 0.28
CA GLY A 175 20.35 8.81 1.52
C GLY A 175 21.29 7.94 2.35
N GLU A 176 20.89 7.65 3.59
CA GLU A 176 21.67 6.79 4.49
C GLU A 176 21.28 5.30 4.38
N LEU A 177 20.21 4.96 3.63
CA LEU A 177 19.77 3.59 3.44
C LEU A 177 20.51 2.96 2.26
N PRO A 178 21.39 1.96 2.47
CA PRO A 178 21.91 1.15 1.37
C PRO A 178 20.79 0.28 0.79
N LEU A 179 20.82 0.10 -0.53
CA LEU A 179 20.01 -0.90 -1.20
C LEU A 179 20.50 -2.31 -0.86
N ILE A 180 19.70 -3.31 -1.20
CA ILE A 180 20.14 -4.69 -1.17
C ILE A 180 21.07 -4.93 -2.36
N LYS A 181 22.17 -5.64 -2.13
CA LYS A 181 23.13 -6.00 -3.16
C LYS A 181 22.42 -6.71 -4.31
N ASP A 182 22.66 -6.25 -5.53
CA ASP A 182 22.04 -6.77 -6.76
C ASP A 182 20.49 -6.67 -6.78
N SER A 183 19.87 -5.87 -5.92
CA SER A 183 18.42 -5.59 -6.02
C SER A 183 18.08 -4.59 -7.12
N GLU A 184 19.09 -3.95 -7.72
CA GLU A 184 18.94 -2.98 -8.81
C GLU A 184 18.27 -3.59 -10.04
N ILE A 185 18.59 -4.86 -10.33
CA ILE A 185 17.97 -5.67 -11.41
C ILE A 185 16.60 -6.27 -11.01
N GLN A 186 16.08 -5.87 -9.84
CA GLN A 186 14.71 -6.17 -9.39
C GLN A 186 13.81 -4.93 -9.44
N ASN A 187 14.29 -3.87 -10.11
CA ASN A 187 13.54 -2.68 -10.49
C ASN A 187 13.01 -1.84 -9.32
N PHE A 188 12.64 -0.61 -9.65
CA PHE A 188 12.22 0.42 -8.71
C PHE A 188 10.89 1.02 -9.11
N CYS A 189 10.00 1.18 -8.14
CA CYS A 189 8.80 2.00 -8.27
C CYS A 189 8.93 3.27 -7.42
N LEU A 190 8.75 4.44 -8.03
CA LEU A 190 8.68 5.72 -7.33
C LEU A 190 7.26 6.26 -7.47
N HIS A 191 6.46 6.14 -6.41
CA HIS A 191 5.06 6.49 -6.43
C HIS A 191 4.79 7.77 -5.63
N GLY A 192 4.07 8.72 -6.21
CA GLY A 192 3.58 9.92 -5.51
C GLY A 192 3.36 11.14 -6.39
N THR A 193 2.81 12.19 -5.79
CA THR A 193 2.38 13.40 -6.50
C THR A 193 3.52 14.24 -7.05
N VAL A 194 3.19 15.19 -7.93
CA VAL A 194 4.15 16.12 -8.53
C VAL A 194 4.82 16.96 -7.43
N GLY A 195 6.14 17.14 -7.52
CA GLY A 195 6.90 17.94 -6.55
C GLY A 195 7.26 17.22 -5.24
N ALA A 196 6.78 16.00 -5.01
CA ALA A 196 7.01 15.29 -3.75
C ALA A 196 8.47 14.81 -3.54
N GLY A 197 9.28 14.73 -4.61
CA GLY A 197 10.71 14.40 -4.53
C GLY A 197 11.17 13.16 -5.29
N LYS A 198 10.31 12.53 -6.12
CA LYS A 198 10.65 11.35 -6.95
C LYS A 198 11.93 11.55 -7.76
N SER A 199 12.04 12.67 -8.47
CA SER A 199 13.19 12.97 -9.31
C SER A 199 14.49 13.12 -8.53
N GLU A 200 14.47 13.43 -7.22
CA GLU A 200 15.69 13.44 -6.40
C GLU A 200 16.23 12.03 -6.15
N VAL A 201 15.36 11.02 -5.99
CA VAL A 201 15.80 9.61 -5.93
C VAL A 201 16.40 9.18 -7.26
N ILE A 202 15.73 9.48 -8.38
CA ILE A 202 16.25 9.22 -9.74
C ILE A 202 17.64 9.81 -9.89
N ARG A 203 17.82 11.09 -9.55
CA ARG A 203 19.12 11.76 -9.69
C ARG A 203 20.22 11.13 -8.82
N ARG A 204 19.89 10.65 -7.62
CA ARG A 204 20.86 9.94 -6.77
C ARG A 204 21.30 8.63 -7.40
N LEU A 205 20.37 7.85 -7.94
CA LEU A 205 20.69 6.61 -8.66
C LEU A 205 21.51 6.90 -9.93
N MET A 206 21.16 7.95 -10.69
CA MET A 206 21.92 8.39 -11.85
C MET A 206 23.37 8.78 -11.50
N ASN A 207 23.62 9.41 -10.35
CA ASN A 207 24.99 9.70 -9.90
C ASN A 207 25.82 8.41 -9.75
N TYR A 208 25.26 7.38 -9.12
CA TYR A 208 25.94 6.08 -8.97
C TYR A 208 26.17 5.42 -10.34
N ALA A 209 25.16 5.41 -11.21
CA ALA A 209 25.29 4.88 -12.56
C ALA A 209 26.41 5.58 -13.35
N ARG A 210 26.51 6.92 -13.25
CA ARG A 210 27.56 7.69 -13.95
C ARG A 210 28.94 7.39 -13.37
N GLN A 211 29.04 7.29 -12.04
CA GLN A 211 30.29 6.99 -11.35
C GLN A 211 30.82 5.60 -11.70
N ARG A 212 29.93 4.60 -11.80
CA ARG A 212 30.28 3.24 -12.19
C ARG A 212 30.57 3.10 -13.69
N GLY A 213 30.09 4.03 -14.52
CA GLY A 213 30.22 3.97 -15.97
C GLY A 213 29.14 3.12 -16.65
N ASP A 214 28.04 2.87 -15.94
CA ASP A 214 26.92 2.07 -16.42
C ASP A 214 26.27 2.72 -17.66
N MET A 215 25.69 1.89 -18.53
CA MET A 215 24.88 2.37 -19.64
C MET A 215 23.52 2.84 -19.10
N VAL A 216 23.06 4.01 -19.55
CA VAL A 216 21.82 4.62 -19.06
C VAL A 216 20.98 5.14 -20.20
N ILE A 217 19.69 4.84 -20.15
CA ILE A 217 18.64 5.41 -20.99
C ILE A 217 17.74 6.23 -20.06
N VAL A 218 17.57 7.50 -20.38
CA VAL A 218 16.76 8.43 -19.60
C VAL A 218 15.60 8.90 -20.45
N TYR A 219 14.38 8.55 -20.05
CA TYR A 219 13.18 9.19 -20.55
C TYR A 219 12.91 10.46 -19.74
N ASP A 220 13.05 11.61 -20.41
CA ASP A 220 13.00 12.94 -19.80
C ASP A 220 11.93 13.81 -20.46
N ARG A 221 10.73 13.86 -19.88
CA ARG A 221 9.60 14.61 -20.45
C ARG A 221 9.83 16.13 -20.46
N SER A 222 10.68 16.65 -19.57
CA SER A 222 10.85 18.09 -19.30
C SER A 222 12.26 18.62 -19.59
N CYS A 223 13.15 17.79 -20.12
CA CYS A 223 14.57 18.10 -20.35
C CYS A 223 15.35 18.50 -19.07
N GLU A 224 14.88 18.10 -17.89
CA GLU A 224 15.50 18.49 -16.62
C GLU A 224 16.80 17.71 -16.33
N PHE A 225 16.86 16.45 -16.77
CA PHE A 225 18.05 15.61 -16.59
C PHE A 225 19.14 15.96 -17.60
N VAL A 226 18.77 16.29 -18.85
CA VAL A 226 19.72 16.76 -19.88
C VAL A 226 20.58 17.89 -19.35
N LYS A 227 19.95 18.89 -18.72
CA LYS A 227 20.61 20.07 -18.15
C LYS A 227 21.72 19.77 -17.15
N SER A 228 21.58 18.68 -16.40
CA SER A 228 22.48 18.34 -15.28
C SER A 228 23.48 17.24 -15.61
N TYR A 229 23.22 16.41 -16.63
CA TYR A 229 23.98 15.19 -16.88
C TYR A 229 24.50 15.01 -18.30
N TYR A 230 24.00 15.76 -19.29
CA TYR A 230 24.36 15.54 -20.69
C TYR A 230 25.82 15.92 -20.96
N ASP A 231 26.61 14.95 -21.43
CA ASP A 231 27.96 15.13 -21.95
C ASP A 231 27.99 14.88 -23.46
N PRO A 232 28.20 15.92 -24.31
CA PRO A 232 28.20 15.76 -25.76
C PRO A 232 29.32 14.86 -26.31
N ALA A 233 30.36 14.59 -25.53
CA ALA A 233 31.47 13.72 -25.95
C ALA A 233 31.07 12.24 -25.99
N THR A 234 30.18 11.81 -25.10
CA THR A 234 29.81 10.38 -24.94
C THR A 234 28.32 10.12 -25.13
N ASP A 235 27.47 11.09 -24.84
CA ASP A 235 26.03 10.90 -24.74
C ASP A 235 25.30 11.29 -26.02
N LYS A 236 24.11 10.74 -26.20
CA LYS A 236 23.24 10.99 -27.36
C LYS A 236 21.89 11.49 -26.90
N ILE A 237 21.29 12.39 -27.69
CA ILE A 237 19.93 12.89 -27.47
C ILE A 237 19.04 12.40 -28.60
N LEU A 238 17.87 11.88 -28.24
CA LEU A 238 16.77 11.60 -29.15
C LEU A 238 15.60 12.52 -28.76
N ASN A 239 15.47 13.60 -29.52
CA ASN A 239 14.37 14.55 -29.41
C ASN A 239 14.20 15.21 -30.80
N PRO A 240 13.12 14.94 -31.54
CA PRO A 240 13.00 15.38 -32.94
C PRO A 240 13.11 16.89 -33.14
N LEU A 241 12.81 17.67 -32.09
CA LEU A 241 12.82 19.12 -32.10
C LEU A 241 14.11 19.73 -31.53
N ASP A 242 15.05 18.91 -31.02
CA ASP A 242 16.34 19.39 -30.52
C ASP A 242 17.39 19.36 -31.63
N ALA A 243 18.17 20.45 -31.78
CA ALA A 243 19.22 20.54 -32.78
C ALA A 243 20.33 19.50 -32.59
N ARG A 244 20.51 18.98 -31.36
CA ARG A 244 21.48 17.94 -30.99
C ARG A 244 20.95 16.53 -31.19
N CYS A 245 19.73 16.36 -31.74
CA CYS A 245 19.14 15.05 -31.99
C CYS A 245 20.09 14.21 -32.84
N ALA A 246 20.42 13.00 -32.37
CA ALA A 246 21.19 12.05 -33.14
C ALA A 246 20.46 11.72 -34.45
N ALA A 247 21.22 11.46 -35.52
CA ALA A 247 20.70 11.08 -36.83
C ALA A 247 20.17 9.64 -36.81
N TRP A 248 19.10 9.42 -36.03
CA TRP A 248 18.49 8.10 -35.90
C TRP A 248 17.96 7.62 -37.26
N ASP A 249 18.30 6.39 -37.66
CA ASP A 249 17.92 5.80 -38.94
C ASP A 249 17.02 4.58 -38.72
N LEU A 250 15.73 4.74 -39.02
CA LEU A 250 14.71 3.69 -38.93
C LEU A 250 15.09 2.42 -39.71
N TRP A 251 15.64 2.57 -40.91
CA TRP A 251 15.95 1.44 -41.80
C TRP A 251 17.23 0.72 -41.41
N ARG A 252 18.12 1.36 -40.65
CA ARG A 252 19.25 0.67 -40.01
C ARG A 252 18.84 0.06 -38.68
N GLU A 253 17.89 0.65 -37.96
CA GLU A 253 17.34 0.12 -36.71
C GLU A 253 16.54 -1.18 -36.95
N CYS A 254 15.77 -1.26 -38.03
CA CYS A 254 14.96 -2.42 -38.37
C CYS A 254 15.62 -3.24 -39.50
N LEU A 255 16.06 -4.47 -39.22
CA LEU A 255 16.76 -5.32 -40.19
C LEU A 255 15.81 -6.27 -40.94
N THR A 256 14.73 -6.66 -40.28
CA THR A 256 13.77 -7.68 -40.74
C THR A 256 12.34 -7.11 -40.69
N GLN A 257 11.40 -7.73 -41.40
CA GLN A 257 9.98 -7.33 -41.37
C GLN A 257 9.41 -7.29 -39.94
N PRO A 258 9.64 -8.31 -39.08
CA PRO A 258 9.19 -8.26 -37.69
C PRO A 258 9.68 -7.03 -36.91
N ASP A 259 10.86 -6.49 -37.21
CA ASP A 259 11.36 -5.28 -36.54
C ASP A 259 10.48 -4.06 -36.88
N PHE A 260 10.01 -3.95 -38.13
CA PHE A 260 9.08 -2.91 -38.54
C PHE A 260 7.69 -3.10 -37.92
N ASP A 261 7.23 -4.35 -37.83
CA ASP A 261 5.95 -4.68 -37.17
C ASP A 261 5.99 -4.29 -35.69
N ASN A 262 7.08 -4.61 -34.99
CA ASN A 262 7.29 -4.26 -33.58
C ASN A 262 7.30 -2.73 -33.37
N VAL A 263 8.01 -2.01 -34.22
CA VAL A 263 8.04 -0.54 -34.19
C VAL A 263 6.64 0.05 -34.44
N SER A 264 5.88 -0.50 -35.39
CA SER A 264 4.53 -0.06 -35.69
C SER A 264 3.57 -0.27 -34.51
N ASN A 265 3.74 -1.36 -33.75
CA ASN A 265 2.90 -1.68 -32.59
C ASN A 265 2.96 -0.61 -31.50
N THR A 266 4.11 0.01 -31.30
CA THR A 266 4.28 1.07 -30.30
C THR A 266 3.95 2.46 -30.88
N LEU A 267 4.28 2.70 -32.15
CA LEU A 267 3.99 3.97 -32.82
C LEU A 267 2.47 4.22 -32.88
N ILE A 268 1.70 3.17 -33.20
CA ILE A 268 0.24 3.20 -33.32
C ILE A 268 -0.32 2.32 -32.20
N PRO A 269 -0.64 2.86 -31.00
CA PRO A 269 -1.15 2.06 -29.89
C PRO A 269 -2.55 1.49 -30.19
N MET A 270 -2.85 0.31 -29.65
CA MET A 270 -4.21 -0.24 -29.64
C MET A 270 -4.97 0.36 -28.46
N GLY A 271 -6.15 0.94 -28.74
CA GLY A 271 -7.09 1.32 -27.70
C GLY A 271 -7.74 0.10 -27.05
N THR A 272 -8.24 0.25 -25.82
CA THR A 272 -9.03 -0.79 -25.13
C THR A 272 -10.49 -0.82 -25.56
N LYS A 273 -11.00 0.27 -26.15
CA LYS A 273 -12.41 0.46 -26.53
C LYS A 273 -12.65 0.57 -28.05
N GLU A 274 -11.61 0.86 -28.82
CA GLU A 274 -11.71 1.05 -30.27
C GLU A 274 -11.56 -0.29 -30.99
N ASP A 275 -12.21 -0.45 -32.15
CA ASP A 275 -12.11 -1.67 -32.96
C ASP A 275 -10.66 -1.89 -33.44
N PRO A 276 -10.00 -3.00 -33.04
CA PRO A 276 -8.61 -3.29 -33.37
C PRO A 276 -8.29 -3.32 -34.87
N PHE A 277 -9.31 -3.50 -35.72
CA PHE A 277 -9.13 -3.52 -37.17
C PHE A 277 -8.47 -2.24 -37.69
N TRP A 278 -8.85 -1.06 -37.18
CA TRP A 278 -8.41 0.21 -37.73
C TRP A 278 -6.93 0.50 -37.43
N GLN A 279 -6.52 0.35 -36.17
CA GLN A 279 -5.13 0.53 -35.76
C GLN A 279 -4.26 -0.62 -36.29
N GLY A 280 -4.78 -1.85 -36.31
CA GLY A 280 -4.12 -3.01 -36.91
C GLY A 280 -3.80 -2.80 -38.39
N SER A 281 -4.77 -2.30 -39.16
CA SER A 281 -4.57 -1.98 -40.58
C SER A 281 -3.55 -0.85 -40.77
N GLY A 282 -3.60 0.19 -39.93
CA GLY A 282 -2.62 1.28 -39.95
C GLY A 282 -1.19 0.79 -39.66
N ARG A 283 -1.02 -0.12 -38.69
CA ARG A 283 0.26 -0.76 -38.37
C ARG A 283 0.83 -1.52 -39.55
N THR A 284 0.01 -2.37 -40.18
CA THR A 284 0.42 -3.15 -41.36
C THR A 284 0.85 -2.24 -42.52
N ILE A 285 0.07 -1.20 -42.83
CA ILE A 285 0.43 -0.25 -43.89
C ILE A 285 1.75 0.46 -43.57
N PHE A 286 1.93 0.94 -42.32
CA PHE A 286 3.18 1.59 -41.92
C PHE A 286 4.38 0.65 -42.04
N ALA A 287 4.28 -0.56 -41.49
CA ALA A 287 5.38 -1.51 -41.44
C ALA A 287 5.81 -1.95 -42.85
N GLU A 288 4.87 -2.32 -43.71
CA GLU A 288 5.14 -2.72 -45.10
C GLU A 288 5.71 -1.56 -45.93
N ALA A 289 5.12 -0.36 -45.81
CA ALA A 289 5.62 0.80 -46.55
C ALA A 289 7.05 1.16 -46.15
N ALA A 290 7.35 1.16 -44.84
CA ALA A 290 8.67 1.44 -44.31
C ALA A 290 9.70 0.36 -44.72
N TYR A 291 9.30 -0.92 -44.69
CA TYR A 291 10.14 -2.03 -45.12
C TYR A 291 10.47 -1.97 -46.61
N LEU A 292 9.48 -1.74 -47.48
CA LEU A 292 9.70 -1.59 -48.92
C LEU A 292 10.62 -0.40 -49.22
N MET A 293 10.43 0.72 -48.51
CA MET A 293 11.23 1.95 -48.67
C MET A 293 12.71 1.74 -48.32
N ARG A 294 13.06 0.67 -47.60
CA ARG A 294 14.47 0.34 -47.32
C ARG A 294 15.30 0.22 -48.59
N ASN A 295 14.70 -0.26 -49.68
CA ASN A 295 15.34 -0.51 -50.97
C ASN A 295 15.34 0.71 -51.90
N ASP A 296 14.67 1.80 -51.50
CA ASP A 296 14.66 3.03 -52.26
C ASP A 296 15.99 3.79 -52.10
N LYS A 297 16.54 4.26 -53.22
CA LYS A 297 17.82 5.01 -53.23
C LYS A 297 17.69 6.39 -52.57
N ASP A 298 16.49 6.96 -52.58
CA ASP A 298 16.11 8.28 -52.08
C ASP A 298 15.25 8.18 -50.81
N ARG A 299 15.37 7.09 -50.05
CA ARG A 299 14.65 6.91 -48.79
C ARG A 299 14.94 8.08 -47.84
N SER A 300 13.88 8.62 -47.25
CA SER A 300 13.96 9.69 -46.26
C SER A 300 12.69 9.74 -45.43
N TYR A 301 12.75 10.32 -44.22
CA TYR A 301 11.54 10.55 -43.44
C TYR A 301 10.51 11.42 -44.17
N SER A 302 10.95 12.36 -45.03
CA SER A 302 10.03 13.16 -45.86
C SER A 302 9.28 12.27 -46.83
N LYS A 303 10.00 11.41 -47.57
CA LYS A 303 9.40 10.47 -48.52
C LYS A 303 8.45 9.49 -47.83
N LEU A 304 8.81 9.00 -46.64
CA LEU A 304 7.95 8.08 -45.88
C LEU A 304 6.64 8.75 -45.50
N VAL A 305 6.69 9.96 -44.94
CA VAL A 305 5.50 10.72 -44.56
C VAL A 305 4.65 11.07 -45.79
N ASP A 306 5.27 11.52 -46.87
CA ASP A 306 4.56 11.86 -48.11
C ASP A 306 3.88 10.63 -48.72
N THR A 307 4.56 9.48 -48.71
CA THR A 307 4.02 8.20 -49.23
C THR A 307 2.85 7.69 -48.39
N LEU A 308 2.88 7.87 -47.08
CA LEU A 308 1.81 7.40 -46.20
C LEU A 308 0.61 8.35 -46.15
N LEU A 309 0.85 9.66 -46.17
CA LEU A 309 -0.16 10.65 -45.85
C LEU A 309 -0.63 11.48 -47.07
N SER A 310 0.25 11.74 -48.03
CA SER A 310 0.02 12.78 -49.06
C SER A 310 -0.28 12.24 -50.45
N ILE A 311 0.33 11.13 -50.86
CA ILE A 311 0.08 10.56 -52.19
C ILE A 311 -1.37 10.07 -52.32
N LYS A 312 -1.86 10.04 -53.56
CA LYS A 312 -3.18 9.47 -53.85
C LYS A 312 -3.21 7.98 -53.53
N ILE A 313 -4.39 7.47 -53.17
CA ILE A 313 -4.54 6.07 -52.74
C ILE A 313 -4.12 5.09 -53.83
N GLU A 314 -4.30 5.41 -55.11
CA GLU A 314 -3.91 4.55 -56.23
C GLU A 314 -2.39 4.42 -56.35
N LYS A 315 -1.65 5.49 -56.02
CA LYS A 315 -0.19 5.46 -55.94
C LYS A 315 0.27 4.67 -54.72
N LEU A 316 -0.38 4.84 -53.56
CA LEU A 316 -0.07 4.06 -52.36
C LEU A 316 -0.31 2.57 -52.61
N ARG A 317 -1.42 2.22 -53.26
CA ARG A 317 -1.73 0.85 -53.71
C ARG A 317 -0.67 0.31 -54.65
N SER A 318 -0.21 1.13 -55.60
CA SER A 318 0.86 0.72 -56.53
C SER A 318 2.18 0.45 -55.79
N TYR A 319 2.49 1.27 -54.78
CA TYR A 319 3.66 1.11 -53.94
C TYR A 319 3.59 -0.16 -53.08
N LEU A 320 2.41 -0.47 -52.55
CA LEU A 320 2.16 -1.63 -51.68
C LEU A 320 1.79 -2.93 -52.43
N LYS A 321 1.74 -2.94 -53.77
CA LYS A 321 1.13 -4.02 -54.59
C LYS A 321 1.61 -5.44 -54.27
N ASN A 322 2.85 -5.62 -53.86
CA ASN A 322 3.46 -6.92 -53.56
C ASN A 322 3.60 -7.18 -52.05
N SER A 323 2.82 -6.48 -51.22
CA SER A 323 2.82 -6.63 -49.76
C SER A 323 1.46 -7.09 -49.25
N PRO A 324 1.38 -7.72 -48.07
CA PRO A 324 0.12 -7.97 -47.37
C PRO A 324 -0.77 -6.73 -47.21
N ALA A 325 -0.17 -5.54 -47.13
CA ALA A 325 -0.92 -4.28 -47.02
C ALA A 325 -1.67 -3.88 -48.30
N ALA A 326 -1.42 -4.52 -49.45
CA ALA A 326 -2.12 -4.24 -50.71
C ALA A 326 -3.64 -4.38 -50.57
N ASN A 327 -4.07 -5.43 -49.85
CA ASN A 327 -5.48 -5.75 -49.64
C ASN A 327 -6.22 -4.67 -48.82
N LEU A 328 -5.49 -3.85 -48.05
CA LEU A 328 -6.03 -2.78 -47.21
C LEU A 328 -6.20 -1.45 -47.97
N VAL A 329 -5.68 -1.38 -49.20
CA VAL A 329 -5.71 -0.19 -50.08
C VAL A 329 -6.24 -0.52 -51.48
N GLU A 330 -7.00 -1.60 -51.63
CA GLU A 330 -7.61 -2.00 -52.89
C GLU A 330 -8.69 -1.01 -53.37
N GLU A 331 -8.95 -0.98 -54.69
CA GLU A 331 -9.99 -0.11 -55.28
C GLU A 331 -11.37 -0.37 -54.69
N LYS A 332 -11.69 -1.66 -54.49
CA LYS A 332 -13.02 -2.08 -54.04
C LYS A 332 -13.35 -1.60 -52.63
N ILE A 333 -12.35 -1.21 -51.85
CA ILE A 333 -12.48 -0.77 -50.46
C ILE A 333 -11.93 0.64 -50.25
N GLU A 334 -11.95 1.47 -51.28
CA GLU A 334 -11.34 2.81 -51.26
C GLU A 334 -11.80 3.66 -50.06
N LYS A 335 -13.09 3.63 -49.70
CA LYS A 335 -13.61 4.33 -48.52
C LYS A 335 -12.98 3.83 -47.21
N THR A 336 -12.85 2.52 -47.06
CA THR A 336 -12.19 1.91 -45.89
C THR A 336 -10.72 2.30 -45.85
N ALA A 337 -10.03 2.30 -46.99
CA ALA A 337 -8.64 2.70 -47.10
C ALA A 337 -8.42 4.18 -46.71
N ILE A 338 -9.36 5.07 -47.08
CA ILE A 338 -9.37 6.48 -46.64
C ILE A 338 -9.49 6.56 -45.11
N SER A 339 -10.39 5.80 -44.49
CA SER A 339 -10.55 5.75 -43.03
C SER A 339 -9.32 5.20 -42.31
N ILE A 340 -8.70 4.12 -42.82
CA ILE A 340 -7.45 3.57 -42.28
C ILE A 340 -6.34 4.62 -42.34
N ARG A 341 -6.24 5.36 -43.46
CA ARG A 341 -5.25 6.44 -43.62
C ARG A 341 -5.51 7.62 -42.68
N ALA A 342 -6.76 7.93 -42.35
CA ALA A 342 -7.09 8.94 -41.34
C ALA A 342 -6.55 8.53 -39.96
N VAL A 343 -6.71 7.27 -39.57
CA VAL A 343 -6.11 6.72 -38.34
C VAL A 343 -4.59 6.77 -38.40
N LEU A 344 -3.99 6.39 -39.53
CA LEU A 344 -2.55 6.46 -39.74
C LEU A 344 -1.99 7.88 -39.56
N THR A 345 -2.70 8.89 -40.10
CA THR A 345 -2.33 10.31 -40.00
C THR A 345 -2.18 10.76 -38.55
N ASN A 346 -3.05 10.30 -37.65
CA ASN A 346 -3.03 10.72 -36.24
C ASN A 346 -1.72 10.37 -35.52
N TYR A 347 -1.08 9.27 -35.91
CA TYR A 347 0.14 8.78 -35.26
C TYR A 347 1.40 9.05 -36.08
N VAL A 348 1.34 8.82 -37.39
CA VAL A 348 2.49 9.00 -38.30
C VAL A 348 2.86 10.48 -38.48
N LYS A 349 1.96 11.43 -38.20
CA LYS A 349 2.34 12.86 -38.17
C LYS A 349 3.50 13.15 -37.22
N ALA A 350 3.73 12.34 -36.18
CA ALA A 350 4.89 12.51 -35.31
C ALA A 350 6.22 12.22 -36.01
N ILE A 351 6.24 11.34 -37.03
CA ILE A 351 7.42 11.01 -37.84
C ILE A 351 7.87 12.23 -38.68
N ARG A 352 6.97 13.16 -39.00
CA ARG A 352 7.32 14.39 -39.74
C ARG A 352 8.40 15.22 -39.02
N TYR A 353 8.45 15.17 -37.69
CA TYR A 353 9.46 15.90 -36.92
C TYR A 353 10.86 15.27 -37.03
N LEU A 354 10.97 14.03 -37.52
CA LEU A 354 12.25 13.38 -37.84
C LEU A 354 12.83 13.84 -39.19
N GLN A 355 12.05 14.55 -40.02
CA GLN A 355 12.54 15.03 -41.31
C GLN A 355 13.81 15.86 -41.13
N GLY A 356 14.86 15.50 -41.87
CA GLY A 356 16.16 16.17 -41.87
C GLY A 356 17.12 15.80 -40.74
N ILE A 357 16.74 14.98 -39.75
CA ILE A 357 17.71 14.51 -38.73
C ILE A 357 18.79 13.64 -39.36
N GLU A 358 18.50 13.04 -40.51
CA GLU A 358 19.43 12.26 -41.35
C GLU A 358 20.68 13.06 -41.72
N ASN A 359 20.61 14.39 -41.69
CA ASN A 359 21.71 15.30 -41.97
C ASN A 359 22.51 15.72 -40.72
N ASN A 360 22.13 15.29 -39.51
CA ASN A 360 22.76 15.69 -38.24
C ASN A 360 24.11 14.98 -37.96
N GLY A 361 24.74 14.37 -38.96
CA GLY A 361 26.03 13.70 -38.84
C GLY A 361 25.95 12.19 -39.10
N GLU A 362 26.70 11.41 -38.32
CA GLU A 362 26.71 9.95 -38.48
C GLU A 362 25.39 9.32 -38.07
N SER A 363 24.94 8.37 -38.88
CA SER A 363 23.73 7.60 -38.62
C SER A 363 23.83 6.85 -37.28
N PHE A 364 22.74 6.92 -36.51
CA PHE A 364 22.63 6.36 -35.18
C PHE A 364 21.52 5.31 -35.12
N THR A 365 21.74 4.23 -34.38
CA THR A 365 20.70 3.25 -34.02
C THR A 365 20.84 2.94 -32.53
N ILE A 366 19.71 2.77 -31.86
CA ILE A 366 19.66 2.38 -30.45
C ILE A 366 20.22 0.96 -30.31
N ARG A 367 19.86 0.04 -31.21
CA ARG A 367 20.35 -1.34 -31.21
C ARG A 367 21.87 -1.43 -31.27
N ASP A 368 22.51 -0.78 -32.23
CA ASP A 368 23.97 -0.92 -32.39
C ASP A 368 24.71 -0.18 -31.28
N TRP A 369 24.16 0.95 -30.81
CA TRP A 369 24.67 1.66 -29.63
C TRP A 369 24.61 0.80 -28.36
N MET A 370 23.48 0.12 -28.10
CA MET A 370 23.33 -0.79 -26.96
C MET A 370 24.26 -2.00 -27.08
N ARG A 371 24.42 -2.59 -28.27
CA ARG A 371 25.39 -3.67 -28.52
C ARG A 371 26.85 -3.26 -28.32
N GLY A 372 27.15 -1.97 -28.48
CA GLY A 372 28.46 -1.39 -28.22
C GLY A 372 28.81 -1.22 -26.74
N VAL A 373 27.99 -1.72 -25.80
CA VAL A 373 28.25 -1.64 -24.36
C VAL A 373 29.63 -2.19 -24.00
N ARG A 374 30.32 -1.47 -23.14
CA ARG A 374 31.61 -1.85 -22.57
C ARG A 374 31.40 -2.22 -21.10
N GLU A 375 31.58 -3.49 -20.77
CA GLU A 375 31.41 -3.98 -19.39
C GLU A 375 32.43 -3.38 -18.42
N ASP A 376 33.68 -3.17 -18.89
CA ASP A 376 34.79 -2.63 -18.08
C ASP A 376 35.09 -1.15 -18.41
N GLY A 377 34.12 -0.42 -18.98
CA GLY A 377 34.35 0.92 -19.53
C GLY A 377 33.28 1.92 -19.14
N LYS A 378 33.54 3.20 -19.43
CA LYS A 378 32.53 4.25 -19.34
C LYS A 378 31.63 4.17 -20.57
N ASN A 379 30.36 3.86 -20.34
CA ASN A 379 29.34 3.88 -21.38
C ASN A 379 28.72 5.27 -21.51
N GLY A 380 28.32 5.62 -22.73
CA GLY A 380 27.52 6.82 -22.98
C GLY A 380 26.10 6.67 -22.46
N TRP A 381 25.40 7.79 -22.30
CA TRP A 381 23.99 7.82 -21.95
C TRP A 381 23.11 8.22 -23.13
N LEU A 382 21.90 7.69 -23.18
CA LEU A 382 20.88 8.03 -24.18
C LEU A 382 19.75 8.80 -23.50
N PHE A 383 19.60 10.07 -23.88
CA PHE A 383 18.50 10.91 -23.40
C PHE A 383 17.38 10.92 -24.43
N ILE A 384 16.29 10.23 -24.14
CA ILE A 384 15.05 10.29 -24.92
C ILE A 384 14.20 11.37 -24.28
N SER A 385 14.19 12.57 -24.88
CA SER A 385 13.57 13.74 -24.26
C SER A 385 12.45 14.35 -25.10
N SER A 386 11.58 15.09 -24.43
CA SER A 386 10.62 16.01 -25.05
C SER A 386 10.62 17.35 -24.36
N ASN A 387 10.06 18.36 -25.03
CA ASN A 387 9.58 19.54 -24.33
C ASN A 387 8.13 19.27 -23.85
N ALA A 388 7.77 19.77 -22.66
CA ALA A 388 6.45 19.56 -22.06
C ALA A 388 5.31 20.03 -22.97
N ASP A 389 5.50 21.15 -23.66
CA ASP A 389 4.51 21.78 -24.54
C ASP A 389 4.28 20.99 -25.83
N THR A 390 5.32 20.34 -26.35
CA THR A 390 5.28 19.58 -27.61
C THR A 390 5.14 18.08 -27.39
N HIS A 391 5.14 17.63 -26.13
CA HIS A 391 5.17 16.22 -25.76
C HIS A 391 4.04 15.43 -26.42
N ALA A 392 2.82 15.95 -26.43
CA ALA A 392 1.67 15.28 -27.05
C ALA A 392 1.88 14.95 -28.53
N SER A 393 2.59 15.81 -29.26
CA SER A 393 2.90 15.61 -30.68
C SER A 393 4.05 14.63 -30.93
N LEU A 394 4.97 14.50 -29.96
CA LEU A 394 6.17 13.65 -30.06
C LEU A 394 5.98 12.28 -29.38
N LYS A 395 4.93 12.14 -28.56
CA LYS A 395 4.60 10.95 -27.77
C LYS A 395 4.70 9.63 -28.56
N PRO A 396 4.20 9.51 -29.81
CA PRO A 396 4.33 8.27 -30.59
C PRO A 396 5.79 7.86 -30.83
N VAL A 397 6.63 8.82 -31.26
CA VAL A 397 8.05 8.57 -31.60
C VAL A 397 8.89 8.29 -30.35
N ILE A 398 8.62 9.01 -29.26
CA ILE A 398 9.31 8.82 -27.98
C ILE A 398 8.99 7.43 -27.40
N SER A 399 7.72 7.05 -27.43
CA SER A 399 7.27 5.72 -26.99
C SER A 399 7.95 4.63 -27.81
N MET A 400 8.01 4.82 -29.14
CA MET A 400 8.68 3.92 -30.08
C MET A 400 10.18 3.76 -29.74
N TRP A 401 10.93 4.85 -29.56
CA TRP A 401 12.35 4.76 -29.20
C TRP A 401 12.58 4.05 -27.87
N LEU A 402 11.74 4.29 -26.87
CA LEU A 402 11.86 3.60 -25.59
C LEU A 402 11.55 2.10 -25.72
N SER A 403 10.53 1.73 -26.51
CA SER A 403 10.22 0.32 -26.82
C SER A 403 11.38 -0.38 -27.53
N ILE A 404 12.01 0.28 -28.50
CA ILE A 404 13.21 -0.23 -29.19
C ILE A 404 14.35 -0.46 -28.19
N ALA A 405 14.58 0.48 -27.27
CA ALA A 405 15.58 0.33 -26.21
C ALA A 405 15.27 -0.86 -25.27
N ILE A 406 14.01 -1.02 -24.84
CA ILE A 406 13.57 -2.13 -23.99
C ILE A 406 13.82 -3.47 -24.68
N ARG A 407 13.46 -3.61 -25.95
CA ARG A 407 13.75 -4.82 -26.75
C ARG A 407 15.25 -5.01 -26.99
N GLY A 408 15.97 -3.91 -27.22
CA GLY A 408 17.41 -3.89 -27.45
C GLY A 408 18.19 -4.55 -26.32
N LEU A 409 17.70 -4.44 -25.07
CA LEU A 409 18.27 -5.12 -23.90
C LEU A 409 18.38 -6.64 -24.10
N LEU A 410 17.34 -7.29 -24.63
CA LEU A 410 17.34 -8.73 -24.89
C LEU A 410 18.39 -9.12 -25.94
N ALA A 411 18.59 -8.25 -26.94
CA ALA A 411 19.53 -8.47 -28.03
C ALA A 411 21.00 -8.30 -27.63
N MET A 412 21.30 -7.84 -26.40
CA MET A 412 22.65 -7.71 -25.85
C MET A 412 23.22 -9.02 -25.27
N GLY A 413 22.39 -10.06 -25.15
CA GLY A 413 22.76 -11.35 -24.55
C GLY A 413 22.73 -11.35 -23.03
N GLU A 414 22.68 -12.54 -22.43
CA GLU A 414 22.56 -12.71 -20.99
C GLU A 414 23.85 -12.28 -20.26
N ASN A 415 23.71 -11.34 -19.32
CA ASN A 415 24.76 -10.95 -18.41
C ASN A 415 24.15 -10.29 -17.18
N ARG A 416 24.15 -11.00 -16.04
CA ARG A 416 23.57 -10.50 -14.78
C ARG A 416 24.47 -9.51 -14.04
N ASN A 417 25.75 -9.41 -14.41
CA ASN A 417 26.69 -8.47 -13.81
C ASN A 417 26.63 -7.10 -14.49
N ARG A 418 26.20 -7.06 -15.75
CA ARG A 418 25.92 -5.83 -16.48
C ARG A 418 24.81 -5.03 -15.79
N ARG A 419 24.88 -3.70 -15.93
CA ARG A 419 23.83 -2.77 -15.51
C ARG A 419 23.47 -1.87 -16.68
N VAL A 420 22.23 -2.00 -17.16
CA VAL A 420 21.61 -1.09 -18.13
C VAL A 420 20.44 -0.42 -17.43
N TRP A 421 20.61 0.85 -17.06
CA TRP A 421 19.58 1.59 -16.34
C TRP A 421 18.59 2.23 -17.31
N ILE A 422 17.31 2.09 -17.02
CA ILE A 422 16.23 2.78 -17.73
C ILE A 422 15.49 3.63 -16.70
N PHE A 423 15.69 4.93 -16.74
CA PHE A 423 15.00 5.90 -15.88
C PHE A 423 13.81 6.48 -16.63
N ALA A 424 12.61 6.29 -16.10
CA ALA A 424 11.38 6.88 -16.60
C ALA A 424 10.72 7.67 -15.48
N ASP A 425 10.87 9.00 -15.47
CA ASP A 425 10.35 9.86 -14.40
C ASP A 425 8.82 9.85 -14.31
N GLU A 426 8.13 9.71 -15.45
CA GLU A 426 6.67 9.56 -15.49
C GLU A 426 6.22 8.65 -16.64
N LEU A 427 6.17 7.34 -16.39
CA LEU A 427 5.80 6.35 -17.41
C LEU A 427 4.39 6.55 -18.02
N PRO A 428 3.33 6.89 -17.26
CA PRO A 428 1.99 7.12 -17.79
C PRO A 428 1.86 8.26 -18.82
N THR A 429 2.92 9.03 -19.06
CA THR A 429 2.91 10.05 -20.11
C THR A 429 3.12 9.46 -21.51
N LEU A 430 3.60 8.22 -21.61
CA LEU A 430 3.84 7.50 -22.87
C LEU A 430 2.61 6.76 -23.38
N HIS A 431 2.68 6.25 -24.61
CA HIS A 431 1.68 5.26 -25.08
C HIS A 431 1.88 3.94 -24.34
N LYS A 432 0.89 3.05 -24.46
CA LYS A 432 1.06 1.67 -24.01
C LYS A 432 2.31 1.08 -24.69
N LEU A 433 3.23 0.58 -23.88
CA LEU A 433 4.45 -0.12 -24.33
C LEU A 433 4.23 -1.63 -24.10
N PRO A 434 3.77 -2.39 -25.09
CA PRO A 434 3.48 -3.82 -24.90
C PRO A 434 4.70 -4.58 -24.35
N ASP A 435 5.86 -4.27 -24.92
CA ASP A 435 7.15 -4.86 -24.60
C ASP A 435 7.56 -4.66 -23.15
N LEU A 436 7.14 -3.56 -22.52
CA LEU A 436 7.50 -3.29 -21.14
C LEU A 436 6.89 -4.35 -20.21
N VAL A 437 5.65 -4.76 -20.46
CA VAL A 437 4.96 -5.77 -19.63
C VAL A 437 5.57 -7.15 -19.86
N GLU A 438 5.92 -7.48 -21.10
CA GLU A 438 6.46 -8.81 -21.45
C GLU A 438 7.94 -8.98 -21.05
N ILE A 439 8.76 -7.93 -21.21
CA ILE A 439 10.23 -8.02 -21.10
C ILE A 439 10.71 -7.74 -19.68
N LEU A 440 10.05 -6.86 -18.94
CA LEU A 440 10.53 -6.43 -17.62
C LEU A 440 10.68 -7.57 -16.59
N PRO A 441 9.82 -8.62 -16.57
CA PRO A 441 10.05 -9.82 -15.76
C PRO A 441 11.34 -10.58 -16.09
N GLU A 442 11.74 -10.61 -17.36
CA GLU A 442 12.94 -11.33 -17.82
C GLU A 442 14.20 -10.47 -17.85
N ALA A 443 14.05 -9.16 -17.84
CA ALA A 443 15.14 -8.19 -17.98
C ALA A 443 16.27 -8.36 -16.96
N ARG A 444 15.96 -8.96 -15.80
CA ARG A 444 16.95 -9.32 -14.76
C ARG A 444 18.08 -10.22 -15.30
N LYS A 445 17.81 -11.11 -16.26
CA LYS A 445 18.82 -12.00 -16.86
C LYS A 445 19.83 -11.23 -17.72
N PHE A 446 19.40 -10.10 -18.27
CA PHE A 446 20.17 -9.26 -19.19
C PHE A 446 20.82 -8.05 -18.52
N GLY A 447 20.61 -7.87 -17.20
CA GLY A 447 21.18 -6.76 -16.43
C GLY A 447 20.38 -5.47 -16.49
N GLY A 448 19.10 -5.53 -16.87
CA GLY A 448 18.21 -4.36 -16.91
C GLY A 448 17.83 -3.87 -15.51
N CYS A 449 17.92 -2.56 -15.29
CA CYS A 449 17.54 -1.88 -14.04
C CYS A 449 16.53 -0.79 -14.35
N TYR A 450 15.25 -1.03 -14.08
CA TYR A 450 14.19 -0.09 -14.40
C TYR A 450 13.84 0.77 -13.19
N VAL A 451 13.81 2.09 -13.36
CA VAL A 451 13.34 3.04 -12.35
C VAL A 451 12.14 3.77 -12.91
N ILE A 452 10.96 3.40 -12.43
CA ILE A 452 9.68 3.85 -12.97
C ILE A 452 9.01 4.77 -11.96
N GLY A 453 8.81 6.04 -12.36
CA GLY A 453 7.99 7.00 -11.65
C GLY A 453 6.53 6.94 -12.10
N ILE A 454 5.63 6.92 -11.13
CA ILE A 454 4.17 6.87 -11.32
C ILE A 454 3.51 7.86 -10.36
N GLN A 455 2.56 8.67 -10.84
CA GLN A 455 1.75 9.54 -9.96
C GLN A 455 0.55 8.84 -9.36
N SER A 456 -0.10 7.99 -10.14
CA SER A 456 -1.31 7.28 -9.79
C SER A 456 -1.32 5.90 -10.41
N TYR A 457 -1.60 4.88 -9.61
CA TYR A 457 -1.79 3.52 -10.12
C TYR A 457 -2.96 3.44 -11.12
N ALA A 458 -4.04 4.18 -10.90
CA ALA A 458 -5.18 4.22 -11.83
C ALA A 458 -4.79 4.73 -13.24
N GLN A 459 -3.82 5.65 -13.35
CA GLN A 459 -3.32 6.07 -14.66
C GLN A 459 -2.56 4.94 -15.39
N LEU A 460 -1.92 4.05 -14.63
CA LEU A 460 -1.28 2.87 -15.19
C LEU A 460 -2.34 1.90 -15.72
N GLU A 461 -3.41 1.67 -14.95
CA GLU A 461 -4.54 0.83 -15.36
C GLU A 461 -5.25 1.37 -16.62
N ASP A 462 -5.45 2.69 -16.72
CA ASP A 462 -6.07 3.31 -17.90
C ASP A 462 -5.28 3.04 -19.20
N ILE A 463 -3.94 2.99 -19.11
CA ILE A 463 -3.06 2.83 -20.27
C ILE A 463 -2.84 1.35 -20.60
N TYR A 464 -2.58 0.52 -19.59
CA TYR A 464 -2.18 -0.86 -19.78
C TYR A 464 -3.35 -1.85 -19.68
N GLY A 465 -4.43 -1.47 -18.99
CA GLY A 465 -5.47 -2.34 -18.47
C GLY A 465 -5.14 -2.82 -17.05
N GLN A 466 -6.15 -3.28 -16.31
CA GLN A 466 -6.01 -3.72 -14.91
C GLN A 466 -4.95 -4.82 -14.75
N LYS A 467 -5.14 -5.99 -15.40
CA LYS A 467 -4.21 -7.13 -15.26
C LYS A 467 -2.76 -6.80 -15.69
N PRO A 468 -2.52 -6.16 -16.85
CA PRO A 468 -1.14 -5.84 -17.23
C PRO A 468 -0.49 -4.77 -16.34
N ALA A 469 -1.27 -3.85 -15.74
CA ALA A 469 -0.77 -2.89 -14.78
C ALA A 469 -0.35 -3.57 -13.45
N GLU A 470 -1.13 -4.53 -12.97
CA GLU A 470 -0.79 -5.37 -11.80
C GLU A 470 0.51 -6.13 -12.05
N THR A 471 0.60 -6.86 -13.17
CA THR A 471 1.82 -7.59 -13.58
C THR A 471 3.05 -6.70 -13.65
N LEU A 472 2.90 -5.46 -14.18
CA LEU A 472 3.99 -4.51 -14.27
C LEU A 472 4.42 -3.97 -12.90
N PHE A 473 3.49 -3.79 -11.98
CA PHE A 473 3.77 -3.28 -10.64
C PHE A 473 4.41 -4.34 -9.73
N ASP A 474 4.03 -5.61 -9.88
CA ASP A 474 4.53 -6.74 -9.09
C ASP A 474 6.02 -6.99 -9.24
N VAL A 475 6.58 -6.68 -10.41
CA VAL A 475 8.00 -6.86 -10.72
C VAL A 475 8.88 -5.67 -10.29
N LEU A 476 8.28 -4.64 -9.67
CA LEU A 476 8.99 -3.48 -9.11
C LEU A 476 9.21 -3.70 -7.60
N ASN A 477 10.29 -4.39 -7.23
CA ASN A 477 10.48 -4.86 -5.85
C ASN A 477 10.95 -3.78 -4.87
N THR A 478 11.76 -2.82 -5.31
CA THR A 478 12.18 -1.70 -4.46
C THR A 478 11.20 -0.55 -4.65
N ARG A 479 10.41 -0.21 -3.64
CA ARG A 479 9.35 0.80 -3.79
C ARG A 479 9.60 1.99 -2.87
N ALA A 480 9.40 3.20 -3.39
CA ALA A 480 9.43 4.42 -2.62
C ALA A 480 8.10 5.15 -2.78
N PHE A 481 7.37 5.28 -1.68
CA PHE A 481 6.08 5.96 -1.61
C PHE A 481 6.26 7.36 -1.03
N PHE A 482 5.97 8.36 -1.85
CA PHE A 482 5.93 9.77 -1.51
C PHE A 482 4.50 10.22 -1.20
N ARG A 483 4.35 11.50 -0.86
CA ARG A 483 3.04 12.10 -0.61
C ARG A 483 2.08 11.88 -1.76
N SER A 484 0.85 11.46 -1.42
CA SER A 484 -0.27 11.31 -2.35
C SER A 484 -1.53 11.94 -1.75
N PRO A 485 -2.13 12.95 -2.40
CA PRO A 485 -3.26 13.68 -1.81
C PRO A 485 -4.59 12.92 -1.88
N SER A 486 -4.79 12.09 -2.90
CA SER A 486 -6.04 11.33 -3.08
C SER A 486 -6.13 10.16 -2.10
N ARG A 487 -7.32 9.95 -1.51
CA ARG A 487 -7.59 8.85 -0.57
C ARG A 487 -7.25 7.49 -1.17
N ASN A 488 -7.82 7.16 -2.34
CA ASN A 488 -7.63 5.84 -2.96
C ASN A 488 -6.15 5.54 -3.24
N ILE A 489 -5.41 6.56 -3.69
CA ILE A 489 -3.97 6.44 -3.98
C ILE A 489 -3.14 6.28 -2.70
N ALA A 490 -3.55 6.96 -1.62
CA ALA A 490 -2.90 6.87 -0.31
C ALA A 490 -3.21 5.56 0.41
N GLU A 491 -4.44 5.04 0.31
CA GLU A 491 -4.84 3.71 0.79
C GLU A 491 -4.07 2.61 0.06
N PHE A 492 -3.95 2.71 -1.28
CA PHE A 492 -3.09 1.82 -2.06
C PHE A 492 -1.64 1.84 -1.55
N ALA A 493 -1.04 3.02 -1.42
CA ALA A 493 0.33 3.14 -0.92
C ALA A 493 0.49 2.58 0.52
N ALA A 494 -0.48 2.82 1.41
CA ALA A 494 -0.47 2.29 2.77
C ALA A 494 -0.56 0.75 2.79
N GLY A 495 -1.41 0.16 1.95
CA GLY A 495 -1.51 -1.29 1.77
C GLY A 495 -0.21 -1.90 1.26
N GLU A 496 0.43 -1.28 0.27
CA GLU A 496 1.71 -1.75 -0.28
C GLU A 496 2.91 -1.60 0.69
N ILE A 497 2.86 -0.60 1.58
CA ILE A 497 3.84 -0.47 2.67
C ILE A 497 3.68 -1.64 3.64
N GLY A 498 2.45 -2.05 3.92
CA GLY A 498 2.11 -3.29 4.62
C GLY A 498 1.53 -3.08 6.02
N GLU A 499 1.26 -4.21 6.66
CA GLU A 499 0.61 -4.29 7.97
C GLU A 499 1.50 -5.02 8.98
N LYS A 500 1.20 -4.78 10.26
CA LYS A 500 1.74 -5.55 11.38
C LYS A 500 0.60 -6.19 12.17
N GLU A 501 0.87 -7.35 12.72
CA GLU A 501 0.01 -8.02 13.68
C GLU A 501 0.50 -7.70 15.08
N ILE A 502 -0.37 -7.11 15.89
CA ILE A 502 -0.11 -6.80 17.29
C ILE A 502 -1.08 -7.55 18.19
N LEU A 503 -0.55 -8.15 19.25
CA LEU A 503 -1.35 -8.57 20.40
C LEU A 503 -1.45 -7.38 21.34
N LYS A 504 -2.55 -6.66 21.26
CA LYS A 504 -2.81 -5.47 22.05
C LYS A 504 -3.24 -5.87 23.45
N ALA A 505 -2.54 -5.36 24.46
CA ALA A 505 -2.93 -5.60 25.85
C ALA A 505 -4.26 -4.87 26.13
N SER A 506 -5.30 -5.65 26.43
CA SER A 506 -6.66 -5.17 26.70
C SER A 506 -6.98 -5.41 28.16
N GLU A 507 -7.11 -4.35 28.94
CA GLU A 507 -7.56 -4.40 30.33
C GLU A 507 -9.02 -3.98 30.40
N GLN A 508 -9.91 -4.94 30.71
CA GLN A 508 -11.32 -4.66 30.93
C GLN A 508 -11.61 -4.63 32.44
N TYR A 509 -12.17 -3.51 32.88
CA TYR A 509 -12.61 -3.30 34.26
C TYR A 509 -14.12 -3.51 34.32
N SER A 510 -14.57 -4.55 35.02
CA SER A 510 -15.99 -4.75 35.32
C SER A 510 -16.31 -4.20 36.70
N TYR A 511 -17.22 -3.23 36.76
CA TYR A 511 -17.65 -2.59 38.01
C TYR A 511 -18.94 -3.24 38.52
N GLY A 512 -18.84 -3.96 39.62
CA GLY A 512 -20.00 -4.48 40.33
C GLY A 512 -20.62 -3.44 41.27
N VAL A 513 -21.91 -3.58 41.58
CA VAL A 513 -22.55 -2.79 42.66
C VAL A 513 -21.98 -3.20 44.04
N ASP A 514 -21.45 -4.41 44.16
CA ASP A 514 -20.78 -4.94 45.35
C ASP A 514 -19.25 -5.04 45.16
N PRO A 515 -18.41 -4.59 46.12
CA PRO A 515 -16.95 -4.63 46.04
C PRO A 515 -16.35 -6.03 45.90
N VAL A 516 -17.13 -7.08 46.18
CA VAL A 516 -16.72 -8.49 46.12
C VAL A 516 -16.81 -9.05 44.70
N ARG A 517 -17.39 -8.30 43.74
CA ARG A 517 -17.59 -8.73 42.34
C ARG A 517 -16.75 -7.96 41.32
N ASP A 518 -15.84 -7.09 41.75
CA ASP A 518 -14.95 -6.38 40.83
C ASP A 518 -13.92 -7.35 40.24
N GLY A 519 -14.02 -7.60 38.94
CA GLY A 519 -13.10 -8.44 38.18
C GLY A 519 -12.24 -7.59 37.25
N THR A 520 -10.93 -7.87 37.22
CA THR A 520 -10.04 -7.36 36.17
C THR A 520 -9.79 -8.50 35.20
N SER A 521 -10.21 -8.35 33.95
CA SER A 521 -9.85 -9.27 32.88
C SER A 521 -8.72 -8.65 32.08
N VAL A 522 -7.58 -9.35 32.00
CA VAL A 522 -6.45 -8.98 31.15
C VAL A 522 -6.45 -9.96 29.98
N GLY A 523 -6.74 -9.45 28.79
CA GLY A 523 -6.69 -10.18 27.54
C GLY A 523 -5.63 -9.61 26.61
N LYS A 524 -5.17 -10.41 25.66
CA LYS A 524 -4.42 -9.91 24.51
C LYS A 524 -5.29 -10.10 23.27
N ASP A 525 -5.75 -9.00 22.70
CA ASP A 525 -6.57 -9.02 21.49
C ASP A 525 -5.65 -8.92 20.27
N MET A 526 -5.78 -9.86 19.33
CA MET A 526 -5.01 -9.83 18.10
C MET A 526 -5.63 -8.83 17.12
N GLU A 527 -4.88 -7.79 16.77
CA GLU A 527 -5.31 -6.72 15.86
C GLU A 527 -4.32 -6.60 14.70
N ARG A 528 -4.84 -6.58 13.46
CA ARG A 528 -4.06 -6.23 12.26
C ARG A 528 -4.12 -4.73 12.07
N VAL A 529 -2.96 -4.08 12.08
CA VAL A 529 -2.84 -2.63 11.99
C VAL A 529 -1.91 -2.28 10.84
N THR A 530 -2.33 -1.35 9.98
CA THR A 530 -1.47 -0.82 8.92
C THR A 530 -0.25 -0.13 9.52
N LEU A 531 0.91 -0.28 8.88
CA LEU A 531 2.13 0.37 9.35
C LEU A 531 2.05 1.90 9.29
N VAL A 532 1.33 2.39 8.30
CA VAL A 532 1.04 3.81 8.10
C VAL A 532 -0.44 3.94 7.78
N SER A 533 -1.06 5.02 8.25
CA SER A 533 -2.41 5.37 7.82
C SER A 533 -2.38 6.03 6.44
N TYR A 534 -3.49 5.99 5.70
CA TYR A 534 -3.61 6.77 4.47
C TYR A 534 -3.41 8.28 4.73
N SER A 535 -3.78 8.77 5.91
CA SER A 535 -3.57 10.16 6.34
C SER A 535 -2.09 10.50 6.53
N ASP A 536 -1.27 9.56 7.03
CA ASP A 536 0.18 9.74 7.12
C ASP A 536 0.82 9.90 5.74
N VAL A 537 0.34 9.15 4.75
CA VAL A 537 0.77 9.28 3.35
C VAL A 537 0.33 10.62 2.75
N GLN A 538 -0.89 11.09 3.04
CA GLN A 538 -1.39 12.39 2.57
C GLN A 538 -0.66 13.59 3.17
N THR A 539 -0.26 13.48 4.44
CA THR A 539 0.39 14.57 5.21
C THR A 539 1.92 14.51 5.15
N LEU A 540 2.49 13.52 4.46
CA LEU A 540 3.92 13.34 4.33
C LEU A 540 4.59 14.60 3.73
N PRO A 541 5.62 15.18 4.36
CA PRO A 541 6.29 16.36 3.82
C PRO A 541 6.97 16.09 2.47
N ASP A 542 7.13 17.14 1.66
CA ASP A 542 7.93 17.05 0.44
C ASP A 542 9.36 16.61 0.75
N LEU A 543 9.98 15.90 -0.19
CA LEU A 543 11.27 15.23 -0.02
C LEU A 543 11.28 14.20 1.12
N SER A 544 10.13 13.68 1.55
CA SER A 544 10.05 12.53 2.45
C SER A 544 9.36 11.37 1.78
N CYS A 545 9.81 10.14 2.06
CA CYS A 545 9.22 8.93 1.50
C CYS A 545 9.31 7.74 2.45
N TYR A 546 8.43 6.77 2.23
CA TYR A 546 8.51 5.43 2.78
C TYR A 546 9.16 4.52 1.76
N VAL A 547 10.30 3.92 2.10
CA VAL A 547 11.03 2.98 1.24
C VAL A 547 10.82 1.57 1.73
N THR A 548 10.38 0.68 0.85
CA THR A 548 10.31 -0.76 1.08
C THR A 548 11.39 -1.45 0.24
N LEU A 549 12.19 -2.29 0.90
CA LEU A 549 13.19 -3.13 0.28
C LEU A 549 12.64 -4.57 0.17
N PRO A 550 13.04 -5.36 -0.84
CA PRO A 550 12.64 -6.76 -0.93
C PRO A 550 13.15 -7.59 0.28
N GLY A 551 12.38 -8.60 0.68
CA GLY A 551 12.75 -9.50 1.77
C GLY A 551 12.28 -9.02 3.16
N PRO A 552 12.90 -9.51 4.25
CA PRO A 552 12.40 -9.37 5.62
C PRO A 552 12.80 -8.03 6.28
N TYR A 553 13.13 -7.01 5.49
CA TYR A 553 13.61 -5.74 6.02
C TYR A 553 12.45 -4.80 6.38
N PRO A 554 12.58 -4.02 7.46
CA PRO A 554 11.58 -3.00 7.81
C PRO A 554 11.38 -1.99 6.68
N ALA A 555 10.15 -1.49 6.53
CA ALA A 555 9.88 -0.27 5.79
C ALA A 555 10.59 0.90 6.51
N VAL A 556 11.15 1.83 5.73
CA VAL A 556 11.92 2.95 6.27
C VAL A 556 11.27 4.26 5.88
N LYS A 557 10.84 5.05 6.86
CA LYS A 557 10.48 6.45 6.63
C LYS A 557 11.76 7.27 6.62
N MET A 558 12.00 8.03 5.56
CA MET A 558 13.20 8.87 5.48
C MET A 558 12.92 10.21 4.82
N ALA A 559 13.70 11.21 5.23
CA ALA A 559 13.77 12.51 4.58
C ALA A 559 15.00 12.56 3.65
N LEU A 560 14.75 12.95 2.41
CA LEU A 560 15.73 13.23 1.39
C LEU A 560 16.20 14.69 1.50
N LYS A 561 17.48 14.89 1.23
CA LYS A 561 18.07 16.24 1.11
C LYS A 561 18.14 16.60 -0.36
N TYR A 562 17.52 17.71 -0.74
CA TYR A 562 17.68 18.27 -2.08
C TYR A 562 19.15 18.62 -2.32
N GLN A 563 19.68 18.22 -3.48
CA GLN A 563 21.03 18.55 -3.90
C GLN A 563 20.96 19.40 -5.18
N GLN A 564 21.40 20.65 -5.07
CA GLN A 564 21.52 21.51 -6.24
C GLN A 564 22.63 20.97 -7.14
N ARG A 565 22.34 20.83 -8.44
CA ARG A 565 23.27 20.29 -9.43
C ARG A 565 23.72 21.38 -10.41
N PRO A 566 24.98 21.32 -10.88
CA PRO A 566 25.47 22.26 -11.88
C PRO A 566 24.70 22.08 -13.19
N LYS A 567 24.38 23.20 -13.84
CA LYS A 567 23.77 23.19 -15.18
C LYS A 567 24.92 23.07 -16.20
N VAL A 568 25.19 21.84 -16.65
CA VAL A 568 26.31 21.52 -17.55
C VAL A 568 25.98 21.75 -19.03
N ALA A 569 24.70 21.66 -19.39
CA ALA A 569 24.22 21.81 -20.76
C ALA A 569 22.91 22.60 -20.81
N PRO A 570 22.59 23.26 -21.95
CA PRO A 570 21.25 23.79 -22.17
C PRO A 570 20.23 22.65 -22.17
N GLU A 571 19.07 22.89 -21.57
CA GLU A 571 17.98 21.91 -21.48
C GLU A 571 17.47 21.52 -22.87
N PHE A 572 17.23 22.51 -23.73
CA PHE A 572 16.72 22.31 -25.07
C PHE A 572 17.34 23.32 -26.04
N ILE A 573 17.70 22.86 -27.24
CA ILE A 573 18.15 23.72 -28.33
C ILE A 573 17.18 23.55 -29.50
N PRO A 574 16.33 24.54 -29.81
CA PRO A 574 15.34 24.42 -30.88
C PRO A 574 16.00 24.12 -32.24
N ARG A 575 15.49 23.10 -32.92
CA ARG A 575 15.88 22.73 -34.26
C ARG A 575 15.06 23.51 -35.30
N THR A 576 15.72 23.94 -36.37
CA THR A 576 15.03 24.51 -37.54
C THR A 576 14.45 23.38 -38.39
N ILE A 577 13.12 23.33 -38.51
CA ILE A 577 12.41 22.39 -39.39
C ILE A 577 12.30 23.01 -40.79
N ASP A 578 12.33 22.19 -41.84
CA ASP A 578 12.06 22.65 -43.20
C ASP A 578 10.59 23.07 -43.36
N GLY A 579 10.34 24.36 -43.20
CA GLY A 579 9.00 24.94 -43.31
C GLY A 579 8.35 24.71 -44.68
N LYS A 580 9.13 24.54 -45.77
CA LYS A 580 8.56 24.29 -47.11
C LYS A 580 8.04 22.86 -47.24
N ALA A 581 8.72 21.89 -46.65
CA ALA A 581 8.23 20.51 -46.58
C ALA A 581 6.95 20.44 -45.73
N GLU A 582 6.93 21.19 -44.62
CA GLU A 582 5.78 21.26 -43.73
C GLU A 582 4.56 21.94 -44.39
N GLU A 583 4.75 23.04 -45.11
CA GLU A 583 3.70 23.69 -45.90
C GLU A 583 3.11 22.76 -46.97
N ARG A 584 3.95 22.00 -47.68
CA ARG A 584 3.51 21.02 -48.69
C ARG A 584 2.69 19.91 -48.07
N LEU A 585 3.15 19.36 -46.95
CA LEU A 585 2.45 18.32 -46.21
C LEU A 585 1.10 18.82 -45.69
N ASN A 586 1.07 20.01 -45.07
CA ASN A 586 -0.16 20.61 -44.56
C ASN A 586 -1.16 20.93 -45.68
N ALA A 587 -0.70 21.46 -46.81
CA ALA A 587 -1.54 21.69 -47.98
C ALA A 587 -2.10 20.37 -48.55
N ALA A 588 -1.28 19.31 -48.60
CA ALA A 588 -1.73 18.00 -49.02
C ALA A 588 -2.77 17.42 -48.07
N LEU A 589 -2.55 17.49 -46.75
CA LEU A 589 -3.50 17.02 -45.75
C LEU A 589 -4.83 17.80 -45.83
N ALA A 590 -4.79 19.12 -45.94
CA ALA A 590 -5.98 19.96 -46.07
C ALA A 590 -6.78 19.64 -47.35
N ALA A 591 -6.11 19.51 -48.49
CA ALA A 591 -6.76 19.12 -49.74
C ALA A 591 -7.46 17.76 -49.64
N ARG A 592 -6.88 16.82 -48.88
CA ARG A 592 -7.48 15.49 -48.64
C ARG A 592 -8.62 15.53 -47.63
N GLU A 593 -8.55 16.34 -46.59
CA GLU A 593 -9.71 16.55 -45.70
C GLU A 593 -10.90 17.10 -46.49
N HIS A 594 -10.66 18.01 -47.45
CA HIS A 594 -11.68 18.48 -48.37
C HIS A 594 -12.23 17.35 -49.27
N GLU A 595 -11.38 16.50 -49.83
CA GLU A 595 -11.84 15.31 -50.59
C GLU A 595 -12.68 14.37 -49.71
N SER A 596 -12.21 14.02 -48.51
CA SER A 596 -12.94 13.16 -47.56
C SER A 596 -14.28 13.76 -47.13
N ARG A 597 -14.34 15.08 -46.88
CA ARG A 597 -15.60 15.79 -46.60
C ARG A 597 -16.52 15.84 -47.80
N SER A 598 -15.99 16.06 -49.00
CA SER A 598 -16.80 16.05 -50.23
C SER A 598 -17.42 14.67 -50.51
N ILE A 599 -16.69 13.59 -50.21
CA ILE A 599 -17.21 12.22 -50.28
C ILE A 599 -18.27 11.99 -49.20
N ALA A 600 -18.14 12.54 -48.00
CA ALA A 600 -19.15 12.45 -46.95
C ALA A 600 -20.44 13.22 -47.30
N MET A 601 -20.31 14.41 -47.91
CA MET A 601 -21.45 15.23 -48.37
C MET A 601 -22.29 14.54 -49.46
N LEU A 602 -21.69 13.65 -50.27
CA LEU A 602 -22.43 12.82 -51.24
C LEU A 602 -23.37 11.77 -50.58
N PHE A 603 -23.37 11.65 -49.26
CA PHE A 603 -24.23 10.74 -48.49
C PHE A 603 -25.07 11.47 -47.43
N GLU A 604 -25.05 12.81 -47.39
CA GLU A 604 -26.14 13.54 -46.75
C GLU A 604 -27.36 13.44 -47.69
N PRO A 605 -28.53 12.97 -47.23
CA PRO A 605 -29.71 12.95 -48.07
C PRO A 605 -30.02 14.38 -48.48
N ASP A 606 -30.23 14.61 -49.79
CA ASP A 606 -30.67 15.89 -50.33
C ASP A 606 -31.89 16.36 -49.54
N ALA A 607 -31.69 17.32 -48.63
CA ALA A 607 -32.81 18.12 -48.15
C ALA A 607 -33.19 19.00 -49.34
N ASP A 608 -34.38 18.73 -49.88
CA ASP A 608 -34.95 19.40 -51.05
C ASP A 608 -34.61 20.90 -51.09
N VAL A 609 -33.92 21.28 -52.17
CA VAL A 609 -33.65 22.66 -52.52
C VAL A 609 -34.98 23.34 -52.86
N VAL A 610 -35.57 24.04 -51.90
CA VAL A 610 -36.57 25.08 -52.18
C VAL A 610 -35.81 26.40 -52.34
N ALA A 611 -35.79 26.91 -53.57
CA ALA A 611 -35.24 28.23 -53.89
C ALA A 611 -35.99 29.35 -53.12
N PRO A 612 -35.29 30.39 -52.65
CA PRO A 612 -35.89 31.44 -51.83
C PRO A 612 -36.50 32.55 -52.70
N GLU A 613 -37.77 32.89 -52.47
CA GLU A 613 -38.31 34.18 -52.87
C GLU A 613 -37.97 35.25 -51.80
N GLY A 614 -37.09 36.17 -52.20
CA GLY A 614 -37.25 37.62 -51.96
C GLY A 614 -37.22 38.18 -50.53
N GLY A 615 -36.07 38.75 -50.16
CA GLY A 615 -36.04 40.19 -49.81
C GLY A 615 -35.72 40.61 -48.37
N ALA A 616 -34.59 41.33 -48.27
CA ALA A 616 -34.19 42.37 -47.30
C ALA A 616 -33.50 41.96 -45.97
N GLU A 617 -32.16 42.12 -45.98
CA GLU A 617 -31.29 42.91 -45.08
C GLU A 617 -31.85 43.29 -43.68
N ASN A 618 -31.13 43.21 -42.55
CA ASN A 618 -29.69 43.29 -42.28
C ASN A 618 -29.39 42.96 -40.79
N VAL A 619 -28.10 42.77 -40.47
CA VAL A 619 -27.40 42.85 -39.15
C VAL A 619 -27.28 41.58 -38.27
N GLY A 620 -26.03 41.09 -38.14
CA GLY A 620 -25.42 40.76 -36.83
C GLY A 620 -25.11 39.29 -36.48
N GLN A 621 -23.83 38.90 -36.55
CA GLN A 621 -23.09 37.82 -35.83
C GLN A 621 -23.82 36.55 -35.30
N PRO A 622 -23.34 35.31 -35.62
CA PRO A 622 -23.71 34.13 -34.86
C PRO A 622 -22.74 33.86 -33.68
N GLN A 623 -23.26 34.02 -32.47
CA GLN A 623 -22.87 33.23 -31.30
C GLN A 623 -23.42 31.79 -31.43
N GLN A 624 -22.74 30.85 -30.75
CA GLN A 624 -23.09 29.42 -30.66
C GLN A 624 -24.55 29.18 -30.18
N PRO A 625 -25.34 28.24 -30.75
CA PRO A 625 -26.69 27.97 -30.27
C PRO A 625 -26.74 26.94 -29.13
N GLN A 626 -27.47 27.29 -28.07
CA GLN A 626 -28.07 26.40 -27.07
C GLN A 626 -29.34 25.73 -27.62
N GLN A 627 -29.65 24.53 -27.12
CA GLN A 627 -30.83 23.71 -27.47
C GLN A 627 -32.16 24.34 -26.98
N PRO A 628 -33.27 24.26 -27.75
CA PRO A 628 -34.59 24.76 -27.33
C PRO A 628 -35.56 23.69 -26.78
N GLN A 629 -36.33 24.09 -25.75
CA GLN A 629 -37.53 23.45 -25.22
C GLN A 629 -38.77 23.71 -26.11
N GLN A 630 -39.76 22.81 -26.10
CA GLN A 630 -41.07 22.99 -26.75
C GLN A 630 -42.22 23.28 -25.75
N PRO A 631 -43.29 24.04 -26.13
CA PRO A 631 -44.37 24.50 -25.25
C PRO A 631 -45.77 23.84 -25.47
N GLN A 632 -46.67 24.08 -24.50
CA GLN A 632 -48.06 23.61 -24.32
C GLN A 632 -49.12 24.24 -25.26
N GLN A 633 -50.31 23.59 -25.39
CA GLN A 633 -51.66 24.22 -25.55
C GLN A 633 -52.83 23.24 -25.16
N PRO A 634 -54.11 23.71 -24.93
CA PRO A 634 -55.02 23.20 -23.86
C PRO A 634 -56.51 22.81 -24.20
N GLN A 635 -57.22 22.27 -23.18
CA GLN A 635 -58.68 22.30 -22.77
C GLN A 635 -59.79 21.29 -23.25
N GLN A 636 -60.25 20.43 -22.29
CA GLN A 636 -61.61 20.09 -21.72
C GLN A 636 -62.87 19.72 -22.60
N PRO A 637 -64.01 19.15 -22.06
CA PRO A 637 -64.37 18.62 -20.71
C PRO A 637 -65.29 17.32 -20.63
N GLN A 638 -65.49 16.78 -19.40
CA GLN A 638 -66.76 16.28 -18.75
C GLN A 638 -66.64 14.99 -17.88
N GLN A 639 -67.34 15.02 -16.73
CA GLN A 639 -67.57 14.02 -15.65
C GLN A 639 -69.09 13.65 -15.62
N PRO A 640 -69.70 12.79 -14.74
CA PRO A 640 -69.21 11.90 -13.64
C PRO A 640 -70.00 10.54 -13.46
N GLN A 641 -69.82 9.86 -12.29
CA GLN A 641 -70.68 8.84 -11.58
C GLN A 641 -70.42 7.32 -11.79
N GLN A 642 -70.50 6.37 -10.82
CA GLN A 642 -70.67 6.28 -9.35
C GLN A 642 -70.64 4.77 -8.91
N LEU A 643 -70.52 4.50 -7.59
CA LEU A 643 -70.99 3.31 -6.78
C LEU A 643 -69.97 2.25 -6.26
N THR A 644 -69.76 2.28 -4.94
CA THR A 644 -69.56 1.13 -4.00
C THR A 644 -70.95 0.70 -3.44
N PRO A 645 -71.23 -0.52 -2.89
CA PRO A 645 -70.62 -1.08 -1.65
C PRO A 645 -70.60 -2.64 -1.44
N ALA A 646 -70.09 -3.04 -0.25
CA ALA A 646 -69.84 -4.34 0.44
C ALA A 646 -71.02 -5.37 0.55
N PRO A 647 -71.12 -6.40 1.47
CA PRO A 647 -70.21 -7.01 2.49
C PRO A 647 -70.34 -8.58 2.68
N ARG A 648 -69.65 -9.20 3.68
CA ARG A 648 -70.14 -10.23 4.68
C ARG A 648 -68.99 -10.91 5.46
N ALA A 649 -68.96 -10.82 6.81
CA ALA A 649 -69.49 -11.72 7.87
C ALA A 649 -68.53 -12.90 8.21
N ALA A 650 -67.83 -12.93 9.36
CA ALA A 650 -68.23 -13.25 10.75
C ALA A 650 -67.90 -14.72 11.12
N ASP A 651 -67.11 -14.95 12.18
CA ASP A 651 -67.44 -15.88 13.29
C ASP A 651 -66.35 -15.93 14.38
N ALA A 652 -66.81 -16.26 15.60
CA ALA A 652 -66.15 -16.13 16.90
C ALA A 652 -66.12 -17.45 17.69
N ALA A 653 -65.13 -17.64 18.59
CA ALA A 653 -65.17 -18.38 19.88
C ALA A 653 -63.71 -18.48 20.44
N SER A 654 -63.31 -18.07 21.66
CA SER A 654 -63.69 -18.44 23.06
C SER A 654 -63.40 -19.94 23.37
N VAL A 655 -62.66 -20.43 24.39
CA VAL A 655 -62.61 -20.18 25.86
C VAL A 655 -61.43 -20.97 26.52
N ALA A 656 -60.85 -20.43 27.62
CA ALA A 656 -60.19 -21.00 28.84
C ALA A 656 -59.40 -22.34 28.84
N GLY A 657 -58.40 -22.62 29.68
CA GLY A 657 -57.77 -21.95 30.82
C GLY A 657 -56.84 -22.91 31.62
N ALA A 658 -56.05 -22.34 32.53
CA ALA A 658 -55.40 -22.90 33.74
C ALA A 658 -54.13 -23.81 33.67
N ALA A 659 -53.00 -23.16 34.03
CA ALA A 659 -52.02 -23.48 35.09
C ALA A 659 -51.22 -24.82 35.09
N GLY A 660 -49.89 -24.67 35.01
CA GLY A 660 -48.90 -25.66 35.44
C GLY A 660 -47.47 -25.09 35.40
N ALA A 661 -46.79 -25.10 36.55
CA ALA A 661 -45.46 -24.53 36.78
C ALA A 661 -44.33 -25.39 36.18
N GLY A 662 -43.23 -24.74 35.74
CA GLY A 662 -41.95 -25.38 35.45
C GLY A 662 -41.36 -24.99 34.09
N GLY A 663 -40.55 -23.93 34.04
CA GLY A 663 -39.84 -23.52 32.83
C GLY A 663 -38.58 -24.38 32.61
N VAL A 664 -38.67 -25.35 31.71
CA VAL A 664 -37.54 -25.87 30.94
C VAL A 664 -37.68 -25.24 29.55
N GLU A 665 -36.66 -24.51 29.08
CA GLU A 665 -36.65 -24.03 27.69
C GLU A 665 -36.71 -25.22 26.71
N PRO A 666 -37.56 -25.18 25.67
CA PRO A 666 -37.52 -26.18 24.61
C PRO A 666 -36.35 -25.87 23.67
N GLU A 667 -35.52 -26.88 23.36
CA GLU A 667 -34.58 -26.82 22.25
C GLU A 667 -35.34 -26.61 20.93
N LEU A 668 -35.05 -25.50 20.25
CA LEU A 668 -35.52 -25.23 18.89
C LEU A 668 -34.55 -25.88 17.89
N LYS A 669 -35.10 -26.79 17.08
CA LYS A 669 -34.43 -27.41 15.93
C LYS A 669 -34.12 -26.34 14.89
N THR A 670 -32.85 -26.17 14.56
CA THR A 670 -32.39 -25.43 13.38
C THR A 670 -32.86 -26.14 12.10
N LYS A 671 -33.91 -25.62 11.46
CA LYS A 671 -34.17 -25.88 10.04
C LYS A 671 -33.54 -24.74 9.23
N ALA A 672 -32.44 -25.04 8.54
CA ALA A 672 -31.78 -24.11 7.64
C ALA A 672 -32.67 -23.67 6.45
N GLU A 673 -33.74 -24.42 6.15
CA GLU A 673 -34.65 -24.14 5.02
C GLU A 673 -35.54 -22.90 5.20
N GLU A 674 -35.70 -22.35 6.42
CA GLU A 674 -36.52 -21.15 6.65
C GLU A 674 -35.72 -19.83 6.62
N ALA A 675 -34.38 -19.88 6.65
CA ALA A 675 -33.53 -18.70 6.77
C ALA A 675 -33.11 -18.05 5.42
N GLU A 676 -33.39 -18.71 4.29
CA GLU A 676 -32.98 -18.25 2.95
C GLU A 676 -34.08 -17.49 2.17
N GLN A 677 -35.25 -17.26 2.76
CA GLN A 677 -36.33 -16.55 2.07
C GLN A 677 -36.25 -15.05 2.31
N LEU A 678 -35.99 -14.29 1.24
CA LEU A 678 -36.09 -12.83 1.22
C LEU A 678 -37.50 -12.39 1.70
N PRO A 679 -37.61 -11.24 2.39
CA PRO A 679 -38.91 -10.74 2.83
C PRO A 679 -39.89 -10.61 1.67
N PRO A 680 -41.17 -10.97 1.87
CA PRO A 680 -42.17 -10.88 0.83
C PRO A 680 -42.30 -9.43 0.34
N GLY A 681 -42.22 -9.25 -0.99
CA GLY A 681 -42.25 -7.94 -1.65
C GLY A 681 -40.89 -7.34 -2.01
N ILE A 682 -39.76 -8.00 -1.68
CA ILE A 682 -38.41 -7.60 -2.11
C ILE A 682 -37.89 -8.51 -3.24
N SER A 683 -37.25 -7.91 -4.27
CA SER A 683 -36.58 -8.65 -5.35
C SER A 683 -35.25 -9.26 -4.91
N GLU A 684 -34.72 -10.20 -5.70
CA GLU A 684 -33.36 -10.75 -5.51
C GLU A 684 -32.25 -9.68 -5.56
N SER A 685 -32.53 -8.51 -6.15
CA SER A 685 -31.61 -7.36 -6.19
C SER A 685 -31.77 -6.39 -5.01
N GLY A 686 -32.71 -6.64 -4.08
CA GLY A 686 -32.94 -5.84 -2.88
C GLY A 686 -33.88 -4.64 -3.05
N GLU A 687 -34.63 -4.55 -4.15
CA GLU A 687 -35.61 -3.48 -4.39
C GLU A 687 -37.02 -3.91 -3.98
N VAL A 688 -37.82 -3.00 -3.43
CA VAL A 688 -39.20 -3.30 -3.02
C VAL A 688 -40.12 -3.27 -4.25
N VAL A 689 -40.59 -4.44 -4.66
CA VAL A 689 -41.44 -4.65 -5.85
C VAL A 689 -42.92 -4.68 -5.47
N ASP A 690 -43.25 -5.08 -4.25
CA ASP A 690 -44.62 -5.06 -3.70
C ASP A 690 -44.62 -4.42 -2.30
N MET A 691 -44.99 -3.14 -2.26
CA MET A 691 -45.02 -2.35 -1.02
C MET A 691 -46.07 -2.82 -0.02
N ALA A 692 -47.18 -3.40 -0.46
CA ALA A 692 -48.24 -3.85 0.45
C ALA A 692 -47.82 -5.13 1.19
N ALA A 693 -47.13 -6.03 0.50
CA ALA A 693 -46.53 -7.22 1.10
C ALA A 693 -45.40 -6.85 2.08
N TRP A 694 -44.58 -5.86 1.71
CA TRP A 694 -43.48 -5.36 2.54
C TRP A 694 -43.98 -4.66 3.81
N GLU A 695 -44.99 -3.81 3.72
CA GLU A 695 -45.57 -3.11 4.87
C GLU A 695 -46.26 -4.07 5.86
N ALA A 696 -46.94 -5.09 5.36
CA ALA A 696 -47.55 -6.12 6.21
C ALA A 696 -46.47 -6.93 6.97
N TRP A 697 -45.37 -7.25 6.30
CA TRP A 697 -44.23 -7.92 6.93
C TRP A 697 -43.53 -7.03 7.97
N GLN A 698 -43.39 -5.73 7.73
CA GLN A 698 -42.85 -4.80 8.72
C GLN A 698 -43.76 -4.66 9.96
N ALA A 699 -45.07 -4.64 9.77
CA ALA A 699 -46.02 -4.57 10.88
C ALA A 699 -45.92 -5.81 11.80
N GLU A 700 -45.75 -7.01 11.25
CA GLU A 700 -45.51 -8.22 12.04
C GLU A 700 -44.18 -8.20 12.80
N GLN A 701 -43.14 -7.54 12.26
CA GLN A 701 -41.84 -7.41 12.93
C GLN A 701 -41.89 -6.42 14.10
N ASP A 702 -42.73 -5.39 14.01
CA ASP A 702 -42.86 -4.37 15.05
C ASP A 702 -43.67 -4.84 16.26
N GLU A 703 -44.54 -5.85 16.10
CA GLU A 703 -45.25 -6.50 17.20
C GLU A 703 -44.37 -7.46 18.03
N LEU A 704 -43.16 -7.79 17.56
CA LEU A 704 -42.23 -8.66 18.29
C LEU A 704 -41.52 -7.92 19.44
N SER A 705 -41.38 -8.61 20.57
CA SER A 705 -40.66 -8.04 21.73
C SER A 705 -39.18 -7.79 21.38
N PRO A 706 -38.52 -6.79 22.02
CA PRO A 706 -37.12 -6.47 21.73
C PRO A 706 -36.16 -7.67 21.89
N GLN A 707 -36.46 -8.57 22.82
CA GLN A 707 -35.66 -9.79 23.04
C GLN A 707 -35.87 -10.83 21.93
N GLU A 708 -37.06 -10.94 21.35
CA GLU A 708 -37.34 -11.85 20.24
C GLU A 708 -36.77 -11.32 18.91
N ARG A 709 -36.78 -9.99 18.70
CA ARG A 709 -36.08 -9.35 17.58
C ARG A 709 -34.59 -9.62 17.62
N GLN A 710 -33.97 -9.43 18.78
CA GLN A 710 -32.53 -9.66 18.97
C GLN A 710 -32.17 -11.15 18.80
N ARG A 711 -33.01 -12.07 19.31
CA ARG A 711 -32.82 -13.52 19.17
C ARG A 711 -32.96 -13.99 17.70
N ARG A 712 -33.83 -13.36 16.90
CA ARG A 712 -33.96 -13.63 15.45
C ARG A 712 -32.83 -13.04 14.63
N GLU A 713 -32.37 -11.83 14.97
CA GLU A 713 -31.17 -11.24 14.37
C GLU A 713 -29.93 -12.11 14.63
N GLU A 714 -29.77 -12.64 15.85
CA GLU A 714 -28.69 -13.56 16.19
C GLU A 714 -28.75 -14.88 15.40
N VAL A 715 -29.94 -15.42 15.12
CA VAL A 715 -30.12 -16.60 14.27
C VAL A 715 -29.77 -16.29 12.81
N ASN A 716 -30.19 -15.15 12.27
CA ASN A 716 -29.84 -14.74 10.90
C ASN A 716 -28.35 -14.43 10.73
N ILE A 717 -27.71 -13.83 11.74
CA ILE A 717 -26.26 -13.54 11.74
C ILE A 717 -25.44 -14.85 11.78
N ASN A 718 -25.93 -15.88 12.47
CA ASN A 718 -25.23 -17.16 12.59
C ASN A 718 -25.35 -18.08 11.35
N VAL A 719 -26.26 -17.81 10.42
CA VAL A 719 -26.35 -18.53 9.13
C VAL A 719 -25.34 -18.00 8.11
N HIS A 720 -24.91 -16.73 8.21
CA HIS A 720 -23.98 -16.09 7.26
C HIS A 720 -22.49 -16.44 7.44
N ARG A 721 -22.15 -17.54 8.11
CA ARG A 721 -20.76 -18.07 8.16
C ARG A 721 -20.74 -19.58 7.95
N ALA A 722 -20.85 -19.99 6.68
CA ALA A 722 -20.29 -21.25 6.20
C ALA A 722 -19.36 -20.93 5.00
N PRO A 723 -18.20 -21.58 4.88
CA PRO A 723 -17.15 -21.21 3.93
C PRO A 723 -17.55 -21.63 2.50
N GLU A 724 -17.34 -20.72 1.53
CA GLU A 724 -17.27 -21.09 0.11
C GLU A 724 -16.23 -22.20 -0.05
N LYS A 725 -16.67 -23.35 -0.57
CA LYS A 725 -15.83 -24.49 -0.89
C LYS A 725 -14.87 -24.14 -2.02
N ASP A 726 -13.60 -24.43 -1.79
CA ASP A 726 -12.55 -24.61 -2.78
C ASP A 726 -13.05 -25.42 -3.99
N LEU A 727 -13.00 -24.82 -5.18
CA LEU A 727 -13.12 -25.52 -6.46
C LEU A 727 -11.71 -25.87 -6.95
N GLU A 728 -11.28 -27.10 -6.68
CA GLU A 728 -10.17 -27.74 -7.38
C GLU A 728 -10.53 -27.91 -8.88
N PRO A 729 -9.67 -27.52 -9.82
CA PRO A 729 -9.84 -27.91 -11.22
C PRO A 729 -9.18 -29.27 -11.45
N GLY A 730 -9.97 -30.34 -11.35
CA GLY A 730 -9.62 -31.68 -11.78
C GLY A 730 -9.86 -31.87 -13.28
N GLY A 731 -8.94 -32.58 -13.95
CA GLY A 731 -8.99 -32.87 -15.38
C GLY A 731 -9.81 -34.10 -15.81
N TYR A 732 -9.80 -34.27 -17.14
CA TYR A 732 -10.25 -35.37 -18.01
C TYR A 732 -11.72 -35.40 -18.42
N ILE A 733 -12.00 -34.94 -19.65
CA ILE A 733 -12.21 -35.75 -20.87
C ILE A 733 -11.54 -35.03 -22.04
#